data_AF-A0A6C0E4M3-F1
#
_entry.id   AF-A0A6C0E4M3-F1
#
_cell.length_a   1.000
_cell.length_b   1.000
_cell.length_c   1.000
_cell.angle_alpha   90.00
_cell.angle_beta   90.00
_cell.angle_gamma   90.00
#
_symmetry.space_group_name_H-M   'P 1'
#
loop_
_entity.id
_entity.type
_entity.pdbx_description
1 polymer ?
#
loop_
_entity_poly.entity_id
_entity_poly.type
_entity_poly.pdbx_seq_one_letter_code
_entity_poly.pdbx_strand_id
1 'polypeptide(L)'
;TKIYKNENKNKEGWTSQDLRIYNTVLCHILENLCGKLSHNKFVSDKIIFSNKECLLGFLDAYIGGDGSVKTKEKIITMSSVSKNLLIDVQQILNILNTYSYITKYKKQETNNRGSKNIKQLYNLFITGSQIHSLASMLNIKIKYKQENLKQLLNHEYKYNIHKIATIIPNEIDGELVFQKRDDMYSGVIFDKIKTIEEVSNTTNYAYDLTVADTRNFNTYNGLAIVDTFHFAGVSSKSNVTRGVPRIEEILSLSSEPKNPSLTVYLNREDETDKEKASAIMYMIEHTKLEEIVESVEICFDPDDLNTLINEDKTTIEQYRKFESMIDECNNVSLMDDTNEKSKWIVRMTMDPNVMLEKNITMDDVNFTLKNSYGDEINCIYSDYNDDKLIFRIRMNNVIKQGSKGKKSANPLDQSDHIYILKNFQDQLLQNIVLRGIKGINKVILRKIKDNVVENSGVYKKQDIWVLDTVGTNMMDVLALDYIDPTRTFSNDIVEIFHVLGIEAARQAIYNEIVDVIEFDGTYINSHHFSVLCDRMTATSKMISIFRHGINNDNIGPIAKASFEETPEMFLKAAKHAELDTMKGISANVMMGQEGFYGTSVFQVVLDLDEMMKLEENMKYVQTEDEKMIEEAFGEIEEPGDLCSTKNMMVQNNVVSIKFSDMGGDNEYNPGFM
;
A
#
# COMPACT_ATOMS: atom_id res chain seq x y z
N THR A 1 -7.02 -34.43 -54.09
CA THR A 1 -6.99 -35.90 -54.31
C THR A 1 -7.13 -36.59 -52.94
N LYS A 2 -8.24 -37.31 -52.74
CA LYS A 2 -8.73 -38.14 -51.61
C LYS A 2 -8.70 -37.58 -50.16
N ILE A 3 -9.91 -37.23 -49.68
CA ILE A 3 -10.26 -36.78 -48.32
C ILE A 3 -10.69 -37.98 -47.47
N TYR A 4 -10.15 -38.10 -46.25
CA TYR A 4 -10.43 -39.20 -45.32
C TYR A 4 -11.92 -39.23 -44.91
N LYS A 5 -12.61 -40.37 -45.14
CA LYS A 5 -14.01 -40.61 -44.73
C LYS A 5 -14.11 -41.87 -43.85
N ASN A 6 -15.14 -41.95 -43.00
CA ASN A 6 -15.30 -42.98 -41.97
C ASN A 6 -15.48 -44.42 -42.50
N GLU A 7 -15.87 -44.56 -43.76
CA GLU A 7 -16.01 -45.85 -44.47
C GLU A 7 -14.65 -46.50 -44.81
N ASN A 8 -13.54 -45.78 -44.61
CA ASN A 8 -12.18 -46.16 -45.01
C ASN A 8 -11.25 -46.50 -43.82
N LYS A 9 -11.79 -46.74 -42.62
CA LYS A 9 -11.00 -47.23 -41.49
C LYS A 9 -10.41 -48.62 -41.83
N ASN A 10 -9.10 -48.76 -41.67
CA ASN A 10 -8.29 -49.97 -41.89
C ASN A 10 -7.94 -50.35 -43.34
N LYS A 11 -7.85 -49.38 -44.28
CA LYS A 11 -7.24 -49.61 -45.60
C LYS A 11 -5.93 -48.83 -45.77
N GLU A 12 -4.91 -49.46 -46.35
CA GLU A 12 -3.62 -48.82 -46.68
C GLU A 12 -3.77 -47.75 -47.78
N GLY A 13 -3.01 -46.64 -47.66
CA GLY A 13 -2.92 -45.60 -48.70
C GLY A 13 -3.59 -44.25 -48.39
N TRP A 14 -3.80 -43.88 -47.12
CA TRP A 14 -4.34 -42.56 -46.74
C TRP A 14 -3.36 -41.81 -45.82
N THR A 15 -2.94 -40.61 -46.22
CA THR A 15 -1.79 -39.89 -45.63
C THR A 15 -2.20 -38.79 -44.65
N SER A 16 -1.67 -38.83 -43.42
CA SER A 16 -1.32 -37.61 -42.68
C SER A 16 -0.22 -36.90 -43.47
N GLN A 17 -0.31 -35.59 -43.68
CA GLN A 17 0.79 -34.83 -44.28
C GLN A 17 1.84 -34.60 -43.19
N ASP A 18 2.88 -35.44 -43.20
CA ASP A 18 4.06 -35.25 -42.35
C ASP A 18 4.95 -34.18 -42.99
N LEU A 19 4.99 -32.99 -42.40
CA LEU A 19 5.92 -31.93 -42.81
C LEU A 19 7.27 -32.17 -42.12
N ARG A 20 8.33 -32.45 -42.89
CA ARG A 20 9.70 -32.57 -42.37
C ARG A 20 10.50 -31.33 -42.76
N ILE A 21 10.85 -30.52 -41.77
CA ILE A 21 11.70 -29.34 -41.95
C ILE A 21 13.11 -29.70 -41.49
N TYR A 22 14.10 -29.54 -42.37
CA TYR A 22 15.51 -29.77 -42.06
C TYR A 22 16.20 -28.43 -41.81
N ASN A 23 16.07 -27.91 -40.58
CA ASN A 23 16.73 -26.69 -40.14
C ASN A 23 17.16 -26.85 -38.67
N THR A 24 18.47 -26.73 -38.41
CA THR A 24 19.08 -26.93 -37.08
C THR A 24 18.71 -25.80 -36.12
N VAL A 25 18.72 -24.56 -36.59
CA VAL A 25 18.38 -23.36 -35.80
C VAL A 25 16.92 -23.41 -35.35
N LEU A 26 15.99 -23.71 -36.27
CA LEU A 26 14.57 -23.85 -35.95
C LEU A 26 14.32 -25.01 -34.98
N CYS A 27 15.07 -26.11 -35.10
CA CYS A 27 14.96 -27.23 -34.18
C CYS A 27 15.35 -26.83 -32.75
N HIS A 28 16.45 -26.10 -32.56
CA HIS A 28 16.87 -25.63 -31.23
C HIS A 28 15.87 -24.63 -30.63
N ILE A 29 15.31 -23.74 -31.44
CA ILE A 29 14.27 -22.80 -31.01
C ILE A 29 13.02 -23.56 -30.53
N LEU A 30 12.54 -24.54 -31.32
CA LEU A 30 11.36 -25.33 -30.96
C LEU A 30 11.59 -26.26 -29.77
N GLU A 31 12.80 -26.84 -29.64
CA GLU A 31 13.17 -27.64 -28.47
C GLU A 31 13.15 -26.81 -27.18
N ASN A 32 13.61 -25.55 -27.24
CA ASN A 32 13.58 -24.64 -26.09
C ASN A 32 12.17 -24.11 -25.77
N LEU A 33 11.32 -23.90 -26.77
CA LEU A 33 9.99 -23.31 -26.58
C LEU A 33 8.88 -24.33 -26.28
N CYS A 34 8.99 -25.53 -26.84
CA CYS A 34 7.90 -26.52 -26.85
C CYS A 34 8.31 -27.92 -26.37
N GLY A 35 9.61 -28.12 -26.07
CA GLY A 35 10.16 -29.40 -25.63
C GLY A 35 10.39 -30.43 -26.74
N LYS A 36 11.00 -31.57 -26.37
CA LYS A 36 11.41 -32.65 -27.28
C LYS A 36 10.58 -33.91 -27.07
N LEU A 37 10.15 -34.57 -28.15
CA LEU A 37 9.30 -35.79 -28.12
C LEU A 37 7.91 -35.55 -27.51
N SER A 38 6.98 -36.50 -27.71
CA SER A 38 5.56 -36.33 -27.33
C SER A 38 5.26 -36.26 -25.83
N HIS A 39 6.19 -36.66 -24.97
CA HIS A 39 6.00 -36.78 -23.52
C HIS A 39 6.66 -35.67 -22.71
N ASN A 40 7.61 -34.93 -23.29
CA ASN A 40 8.25 -33.77 -22.65
C ASN A 40 7.83 -32.45 -23.33
N LYS A 41 6.61 -32.40 -23.88
CA LYS A 41 6.04 -31.15 -24.41
C LYS A 41 5.61 -30.23 -23.27
N PHE A 42 5.82 -28.93 -23.41
CA PHE A 42 5.31 -27.89 -22.51
C PHE A 42 5.00 -26.63 -23.33
N VAL A 43 4.29 -25.68 -22.74
CA VAL A 43 4.09 -24.33 -23.33
C VAL A 43 5.04 -23.38 -22.62
N SER A 44 5.81 -22.60 -23.39
CA SER A 44 6.67 -21.56 -22.79
C SER A 44 5.84 -20.57 -21.96
N ASP A 45 6.36 -20.19 -20.79
CA ASP A 45 5.76 -19.18 -19.90
C ASP A 45 5.43 -17.87 -20.61
N LYS A 46 6.23 -17.50 -21.63
CA LYS A 46 5.99 -16.31 -22.45
C LYS A 46 4.64 -16.33 -23.17
N ILE A 47 4.15 -17.52 -23.53
CA ILE A 47 2.83 -17.69 -24.15
C ILE A 47 1.77 -17.75 -23.05
N ILE A 48 2.02 -18.45 -21.94
CA ILE A 48 1.06 -18.61 -20.84
C ILE A 48 0.64 -17.25 -20.26
N PHE A 49 1.59 -16.32 -20.12
CA PHE A 49 1.36 -14.97 -19.58
C PHE A 49 1.22 -13.89 -20.66
N SER A 50 0.93 -14.27 -21.91
CA SER A 50 0.71 -13.33 -23.02
C SER A 50 -0.67 -12.67 -22.96
N ASN A 51 -0.89 -11.68 -23.82
CA ASN A 51 -2.20 -11.06 -24.04
C ASN A 51 -3.30 -12.08 -24.39
N LYS A 52 -4.55 -11.74 -24.03
CA LYS A 52 -5.75 -12.57 -24.22
C LYS A 52 -5.92 -13.08 -25.65
N GLU A 53 -5.59 -12.27 -26.65
CA GLU A 53 -5.68 -12.65 -28.07
C GLU A 53 -4.70 -13.77 -28.45
N CYS A 54 -3.46 -13.73 -27.94
CA CYS A 54 -2.48 -14.79 -28.17
C CYS A 54 -2.92 -16.09 -27.48
N LEU A 55 -3.47 -16.00 -26.26
CA LEU A 55 -4.02 -17.15 -25.53
C LEU A 55 -5.19 -17.80 -26.29
N LEU A 56 -6.13 -16.99 -26.80
CA LEU A 56 -7.25 -17.47 -27.60
C LEU A 56 -6.79 -18.07 -28.93
N GLY A 57 -5.85 -17.43 -29.63
CA GLY A 57 -5.27 -17.96 -30.86
C GLY A 57 -4.55 -19.30 -30.64
N PHE A 58 -3.84 -19.44 -29.51
CA PHE A 58 -3.19 -20.68 -29.11
C PHE A 58 -4.22 -21.79 -28.82
N LEU A 59 -5.27 -21.48 -28.04
CA LEU A 59 -6.34 -22.44 -27.75
C LEU A 59 -7.14 -22.82 -29.00
N ASP A 60 -7.39 -21.88 -29.92
CA ASP A 60 -8.05 -22.14 -31.20
C ASP A 60 -7.24 -23.12 -32.05
N ALA A 61 -5.91 -22.93 -32.11
CA ALA A 61 -5.00 -23.82 -32.82
C ALA A 61 -4.93 -25.20 -32.14
N TYR A 62 -4.83 -25.23 -30.81
CA TYR A 62 -4.65 -26.47 -30.05
C TYR A 62 -5.93 -27.31 -29.97
N ILE A 63 -7.09 -26.70 -29.71
CA ILE A 63 -8.41 -27.35 -29.76
C ILE A 63 -8.76 -27.71 -31.21
N GLY A 64 -8.38 -26.87 -32.17
CA GLY A 64 -8.53 -27.10 -33.60
C GLY A 64 -7.74 -28.32 -34.09
N GLY A 65 -6.49 -28.50 -33.63
CA GLY A 65 -5.66 -29.65 -33.96
C GLY A 65 -6.04 -30.90 -33.15
N ASP A 66 -5.57 -30.95 -31.90
CA ASP A 66 -5.56 -32.14 -31.05
C ASP A 66 -6.79 -32.25 -30.13
N GLY A 67 -7.54 -31.16 -29.94
CA GLY A 67 -8.78 -31.18 -29.15
C GLY A 67 -9.97 -31.84 -29.85
N SER A 68 -10.99 -32.20 -29.08
CA SER A 68 -12.26 -32.74 -29.57
C SER A 68 -13.44 -32.06 -28.89
N VAL A 69 -14.35 -31.53 -29.72
CA VAL A 69 -15.60 -30.90 -29.29
C VAL A 69 -16.74 -31.89 -29.51
N LYS A 70 -17.26 -32.47 -28.42
CA LYS A 70 -18.28 -33.53 -28.48
C LYS A 70 -19.65 -32.99 -28.07
N THR A 71 -20.58 -32.92 -29.04
CA THR A 71 -21.95 -32.44 -28.79
C THR A 71 -22.79 -33.38 -27.90
N LYS A 72 -22.60 -34.71 -28.01
CA LYS A 72 -23.40 -35.69 -27.24
C LYS A 72 -23.08 -35.67 -25.74
N GLU A 73 -21.78 -35.68 -25.42
CA GLU A 73 -21.27 -35.68 -24.04
C GLU A 73 -21.21 -34.25 -23.46
N LYS A 74 -21.33 -33.22 -24.31
CA LYS A 74 -21.29 -31.79 -23.96
C LYS A 74 -20.00 -31.42 -23.26
N ILE A 75 -18.89 -31.86 -23.84
CA ILE A 75 -17.54 -31.66 -23.30
C ILE A 75 -16.59 -31.22 -24.40
N ILE A 76 -15.64 -30.36 -24.03
CA ILE A 76 -14.43 -30.10 -24.82
C ILE A 76 -13.31 -30.88 -24.15
N THR A 77 -12.60 -31.68 -24.94
CA THR A 77 -11.57 -32.59 -24.44
C THR A 77 -10.27 -32.39 -25.19
N MET A 78 -9.16 -32.45 -24.47
CA MET A 78 -7.81 -32.38 -25.03
C MET A 78 -7.00 -33.55 -24.49
N SER A 79 -6.30 -34.24 -25.36
CA SER A 79 -5.56 -35.47 -25.02
C SER A 79 -4.08 -35.28 -25.31
N SER A 80 -3.22 -35.57 -24.33
CA SER A 80 -1.77 -35.52 -24.49
C SER A 80 -1.06 -36.58 -23.68
N VAL A 81 0.13 -36.99 -24.14
CA VAL A 81 1.03 -37.87 -23.39
C VAL A 81 1.85 -37.08 -22.36
N SER A 82 2.05 -35.77 -22.59
CA SER A 82 2.73 -34.89 -21.64
C SER A 82 1.74 -34.33 -20.62
N LYS A 83 2.02 -34.56 -19.32
CA LYS A 83 1.28 -33.97 -18.20
C LYS A 83 1.51 -32.44 -18.15
N ASN A 84 2.76 -32.00 -18.30
CA ASN A 84 3.14 -30.59 -18.20
C ASN A 84 2.41 -29.74 -19.24
N LEU A 85 2.33 -30.19 -20.50
CA LEU A 85 1.57 -29.50 -21.54
C LEU A 85 0.11 -29.26 -21.15
N LEU A 86 -0.56 -30.23 -20.52
CA LEU A 86 -1.95 -30.06 -20.11
C LEU A 86 -2.11 -29.17 -18.88
N ILE A 87 -1.12 -29.14 -17.98
CA ILE A 87 -1.08 -28.21 -16.85
C ILE A 87 -0.93 -26.77 -17.37
N ASP A 88 -0.04 -26.55 -18.33
CA ASP A 88 0.17 -25.23 -18.93
C ASP A 88 -1.09 -24.75 -19.66
N VAL A 89 -1.75 -25.64 -20.42
CA VAL A 89 -3.04 -25.34 -21.07
C VAL A 89 -4.16 -25.10 -20.06
N GLN A 90 -4.18 -25.84 -18.95
CA GLN A 90 -5.10 -25.60 -17.84
C GLN A 90 -4.86 -24.22 -17.21
N GLN A 91 -3.62 -23.76 -17.11
CA GLN A 91 -3.29 -22.43 -16.62
C GLN A 91 -3.75 -21.34 -17.58
N ILE A 92 -3.58 -21.52 -18.88
CA ILE A 92 -4.13 -20.62 -19.90
C ILE A 92 -5.66 -20.53 -19.77
N LEU A 93 -6.34 -21.65 -19.58
CA LEU A 93 -7.79 -21.67 -19.35
C LEU A 93 -8.19 -20.96 -18.05
N ASN A 94 -7.42 -21.10 -16.98
CA ASN A 94 -7.64 -20.39 -15.72
C ASN A 94 -7.51 -18.87 -15.89
N ILE A 95 -6.52 -18.40 -16.66
CA ILE A 95 -6.36 -16.97 -17.00
C ILE A 95 -7.58 -16.45 -17.77
N LEU A 96 -8.21 -17.30 -18.58
CA LEU A 96 -9.45 -17.01 -19.30
C LEU A 96 -10.71 -17.33 -18.48
N ASN A 97 -10.61 -17.46 -17.16
CA ASN A 97 -11.71 -17.75 -16.23
C ASN A 97 -12.49 -19.04 -16.55
N THR A 98 -11.87 -19.99 -17.25
CA THR A 98 -12.45 -21.29 -17.61
C THR A 98 -11.82 -22.40 -16.79
N TYR A 99 -12.60 -23.00 -15.89
CA TYR A 99 -12.10 -24.13 -15.09
C TYR A 99 -12.09 -25.42 -15.90
N SER A 100 -11.02 -26.20 -15.74
CA SER A 100 -10.84 -27.49 -16.39
C SER A 100 -10.18 -28.47 -15.43
N TYR A 101 -10.29 -29.78 -15.71
CA TYR A 101 -9.67 -30.80 -14.87
C TYR A 101 -8.98 -31.88 -15.71
N ILE A 102 -7.83 -32.36 -15.22
CA ILE A 102 -7.04 -33.41 -15.87
C ILE A 102 -7.38 -34.76 -15.22
N THR A 103 -7.59 -35.78 -16.03
CA THR A 103 -7.74 -37.17 -15.57
C THR A 103 -6.75 -38.10 -16.25
N LYS A 104 -6.37 -39.16 -15.53
CA LYS A 104 -5.46 -40.21 -15.97
C LYS A 104 -6.27 -41.47 -16.26
N TYR A 105 -6.30 -41.92 -17.52
CA TYR A 105 -6.92 -43.20 -17.88
C TYR A 105 -6.02 -44.39 -17.56
N LYS A 106 -6.55 -45.62 -17.59
CA LYS A 106 -5.71 -46.83 -17.45
C LYS A 106 -4.80 -46.98 -18.68
N LYS A 107 -3.52 -47.30 -18.47
CA LYS A 107 -2.55 -47.54 -19.55
C LYS A 107 -3.05 -48.66 -20.47
N GLN A 108 -3.07 -48.41 -21.78
CA GLN A 108 -3.37 -49.45 -22.76
C GLN A 108 -2.10 -50.27 -23.05
N GLU A 109 -2.19 -51.60 -22.95
CA GLU A 109 -1.07 -52.51 -23.18
C GLU A 109 -0.93 -52.92 -24.66
N THR A 110 -2.01 -52.81 -25.42
CA THR A 110 -2.04 -53.18 -26.84
C THR A 110 -2.71 -52.08 -27.66
N ASN A 111 -2.27 -51.92 -28.91
CA ASN A 111 -2.92 -51.05 -29.88
C ASN A 111 -3.10 -51.79 -31.22
N ASN A 112 -3.98 -51.27 -32.08
CA ASN A 112 -4.27 -51.84 -33.40
C ASN A 112 -3.08 -51.76 -34.38
N ARG A 113 -1.93 -51.23 -33.96
CA ARG A 113 -0.71 -51.03 -34.76
C ARG A 113 0.48 -51.88 -34.26
N GLY A 114 0.28 -52.76 -33.28
CA GLY A 114 1.33 -53.64 -32.74
C GLY A 114 2.52 -52.91 -32.11
N SER A 115 2.33 -51.69 -31.58
CA SER A 115 3.42 -50.86 -31.07
C SER A 115 3.92 -51.34 -29.70
N LYS A 116 5.25 -51.51 -29.55
CA LYS A 116 5.87 -52.06 -28.34
C LYS A 116 5.96 -51.10 -27.15
N ASN A 117 5.84 -49.78 -27.34
CA ASN A 117 6.06 -48.77 -26.30
C ASN A 117 4.90 -47.76 -26.23
N ILE A 118 3.77 -48.18 -25.69
CA ILE A 118 2.58 -47.34 -25.52
C ILE A 118 2.74 -46.50 -24.25
N LYS A 119 2.79 -45.17 -24.40
CA LYS A 119 2.87 -44.24 -23.27
C LYS A 119 1.48 -43.90 -22.72
N GLN A 120 1.45 -43.56 -21.43
CA GLN A 120 0.23 -43.19 -20.72
C GLN A 120 -0.38 -41.90 -21.29
N LEU A 121 -1.70 -41.88 -21.48
CA LEU A 121 -2.43 -40.70 -21.96
C LEU A 121 -3.10 -39.97 -20.78
N TYR A 122 -3.05 -38.64 -20.82
CA TYR A 122 -3.77 -37.73 -19.95
C TYR A 122 -4.82 -36.97 -20.76
N ASN A 123 -5.99 -36.74 -20.17
CA ASN A 123 -7.06 -36.00 -20.81
C ASN A 123 -7.51 -34.83 -19.93
N LEU A 124 -7.53 -33.64 -20.52
CA LEU A 124 -8.09 -32.43 -19.96
C LEU A 124 -9.56 -32.30 -20.41
N PHE A 125 -10.45 -32.04 -19.44
CA PHE A 125 -11.88 -31.91 -19.66
C PHE A 125 -12.38 -30.54 -19.27
N ILE A 126 -13.20 -29.95 -20.14
CA ILE A 126 -13.96 -28.72 -19.90
C ILE A 126 -15.43 -29.08 -20.00
N THR A 127 -16.18 -28.79 -18.94
CA THR A 127 -17.56 -29.25 -18.74
C THR A 127 -18.40 -28.22 -18.01
N GLY A 128 -19.72 -28.18 -18.25
CA GLY A 128 -20.65 -27.30 -17.52
C GLY A 128 -20.83 -25.93 -18.17
N SER A 129 -21.37 -24.97 -17.43
CA SER A 129 -21.73 -23.63 -17.97
C SER A 129 -20.53 -22.84 -18.51
N GLN A 130 -19.31 -23.13 -18.05
CA GLN A 130 -18.08 -22.49 -18.49
C GLN A 130 -17.77 -22.77 -19.97
N ILE A 131 -18.34 -23.84 -20.55
CA ILE A 131 -18.28 -24.07 -21.99
C ILE A 131 -18.88 -22.89 -22.76
N HIS A 132 -19.91 -22.20 -22.25
CA HIS A 132 -20.47 -21.04 -22.94
C HIS A 132 -19.46 -19.89 -23.03
N SER A 133 -18.78 -19.59 -21.92
CA SER A 133 -17.79 -18.52 -21.85
C SER A 133 -16.60 -18.80 -22.76
N LEU A 134 -16.12 -20.05 -22.79
CA LEU A 134 -15.04 -20.42 -23.70
C LEU A 134 -15.50 -20.50 -25.17
N ALA A 135 -16.65 -21.11 -25.44
CA ALA A 135 -17.16 -21.30 -26.80
C ALA A 135 -17.58 -20.01 -27.49
N SER A 136 -17.96 -18.96 -26.74
CA SER A 136 -18.22 -17.63 -27.31
C SER A 136 -16.95 -16.91 -27.72
N MET A 137 -15.80 -17.26 -27.11
CA MET A 137 -14.51 -16.63 -27.38
C MET A 137 -13.70 -17.34 -28.48
N LEU A 138 -13.92 -18.65 -28.71
CA LEU A 138 -13.16 -19.45 -29.67
C LEU A 138 -13.66 -19.30 -31.12
N ASN A 139 -12.72 -19.16 -32.06
CA ASN A 139 -13.00 -19.09 -33.51
C ASN A 139 -12.23 -20.18 -34.27
N ILE A 140 -12.67 -21.43 -34.11
CA ILE A 140 -11.98 -22.59 -34.68
C ILE A 140 -12.17 -22.63 -36.21
N LYS A 141 -11.05 -22.59 -36.95
CA LYS A 141 -11.04 -22.62 -38.43
C LYS A 141 -11.67 -23.89 -39.03
N ILE A 142 -11.68 -25.00 -38.28
CA ILE A 142 -12.27 -26.27 -38.72
C ILE A 142 -13.80 -26.21 -38.62
N LYS A 143 -14.47 -26.17 -39.78
CA LYS A 143 -15.93 -25.97 -39.91
C LYS A 143 -16.78 -26.88 -39.00
N TYR A 144 -16.50 -28.19 -38.95
CA TYR A 144 -17.31 -29.11 -38.14
C TYR A 144 -17.16 -28.87 -36.62
N LYS A 145 -15.99 -28.45 -36.15
CA LYS A 145 -15.77 -28.15 -34.72
C LYS A 145 -16.47 -26.85 -34.35
N GLN A 146 -16.47 -25.86 -35.26
CA GLN A 146 -17.18 -24.59 -35.07
C GLN A 146 -18.70 -24.77 -35.05
N GLU A 147 -19.25 -25.66 -35.89
CA GLU A 147 -20.67 -26.02 -35.84
C GLU A 147 -21.03 -26.72 -34.52
N ASN A 148 -20.17 -27.62 -34.02
CA ASN A 148 -20.37 -28.26 -32.72
C ASN A 148 -20.30 -27.24 -31.56
N LEU A 149 -19.41 -26.25 -31.61
CA LEU A 149 -19.36 -25.17 -30.61
C LEU A 149 -20.65 -24.34 -30.60
N LYS A 150 -21.18 -23.98 -31.78
CA LYS A 150 -22.48 -23.30 -31.91
C LYS A 150 -23.63 -24.11 -31.32
N GLN A 151 -23.60 -25.44 -31.48
CA GLN A 151 -24.59 -26.32 -30.84
C GLN A 151 -24.44 -26.37 -29.32
N LEU A 152 -23.21 -26.31 -28.79
CA LEU A 152 -22.97 -26.26 -27.35
C LEU A 152 -23.35 -24.91 -26.72
N LEU A 153 -23.30 -23.80 -27.48
CA LEU A 153 -23.72 -22.47 -27.05
C LEU A 153 -25.24 -22.35 -26.84
N ASN A 154 -26.04 -23.09 -27.61
CA ASN A 154 -27.50 -23.04 -27.53
C ASN A 154 -28.10 -23.95 -26.45
N HIS A 155 -27.26 -24.64 -25.68
CA HIS A 155 -27.70 -25.68 -24.75
C HIS A 155 -27.67 -25.20 -23.28
N GLU A 156 -28.75 -25.37 -22.52
CA GLU A 156 -28.79 -25.01 -21.09
C GLU A 156 -28.18 -26.09 -20.18
N TYR A 157 -27.13 -25.74 -19.42
CA TYR A 157 -26.47 -26.67 -18.49
C TYR A 157 -27.08 -26.59 -17.08
N LYS A 158 -27.24 -27.76 -16.44
CA LYS A 158 -27.81 -27.88 -15.07
C LYS A 158 -26.88 -27.40 -13.95
N TYR A 159 -25.56 -27.35 -14.18
CA TYR A 159 -24.56 -27.01 -13.17
C TYR A 159 -23.62 -25.91 -13.69
N ASN A 160 -23.35 -24.89 -12.87
CA ASN A 160 -22.41 -23.83 -13.25
C ASN A 160 -20.97 -24.33 -13.33
N ILE A 161 -20.56 -25.21 -12.39
CA ILE A 161 -19.24 -25.84 -12.32
C ILE A 161 -19.43 -27.36 -12.11
N HIS A 162 -18.53 -28.19 -12.63
CA HIS A 162 -18.58 -29.64 -12.50
C HIS A 162 -18.52 -30.12 -11.03
N LYS A 163 -19.20 -31.23 -10.70
CA LYS A 163 -19.20 -31.85 -9.35
C LYS A 163 -17.81 -32.30 -8.84
N ILE A 164 -16.80 -32.36 -9.71
CA ILE A 164 -15.42 -32.72 -9.36
C ILE A 164 -14.61 -31.50 -8.91
N ALA A 165 -15.07 -30.26 -9.18
CA ALA A 165 -14.39 -29.05 -8.72
C ALA A 165 -14.43 -28.87 -7.19
N THR A 166 -15.25 -29.65 -6.48
CA THR A 166 -15.26 -29.74 -5.01
C THR A 166 -14.24 -30.76 -4.46
N ILE A 167 -13.35 -31.28 -5.31
CA ILE A 167 -12.38 -32.33 -4.97
C ILE A 167 -10.98 -31.78 -5.28
N ILE A 168 -10.04 -31.87 -4.33
CA ILE A 168 -8.66 -31.38 -4.48
C ILE A 168 -7.78 -32.55 -4.96
N PRO A 169 -6.99 -32.37 -6.04
CA PRO A 169 -5.97 -33.34 -6.42
C PRO A 169 -4.79 -33.27 -5.43
N ASN A 170 -4.45 -34.40 -4.82
CA ASN A 170 -3.29 -34.53 -3.94
C ASN A 170 -2.34 -35.60 -4.52
N GLU A 171 -1.03 -35.40 -4.42
CA GLU A 171 -0.04 -36.37 -4.92
C GLU A 171 0.57 -37.12 -3.74
N ILE A 172 0.23 -38.41 -3.62
CA ILE A 172 0.78 -39.30 -2.59
C ILE A 172 1.54 -40.39 -3.35
N ASP A 173 2.84 -40.51 -3.09
CA ASP A 173 3.73 -41.51 -3.70
C ASP A 173 3.70 -41.56 -5.24
N GLY A 174 3.54 -40.40 -5.90
CA GLY A 174 3.52 -40.28 -7.37
C GLY A 174 2.20 -40.72 -8.03
N GLU A 175 1.17 -41.02 -7.24
CA GLU A 175 -0.20 -41.22 -7.70
C GLU A 175 -1.11 -40.04 -7.31
N LEU A 176 -1.93 -39.60 -8.27
CA LEU A 176 -2.79 -38.43 -8.15
C LEU A 176 -4.13 -38.88 -7.53
N VAL A 177 -4.30 -38.63 -6.24
CA VAL A 177 -5.49 -39.02 -5.45
C VAL A 177 -6.39 -37.80 -5.27
N PHE A 178 -7.66 -37.93 -5.69
CA PHE A 178 -8.63 -36.84 -5.60
C PHE A 178 -9.44 -36.96 -4.29
N GLN A 179 -9.20 -36.06 -3.33
CA GLN A 179 -9.88 -36.03 -2.02
C GLN A 179 -10.99 -34.98 -1.96
N LYS A 180 -12.14 -35.30 -1.34
CA LYS A 180 -13.27 -34.35 -1.18
C LYS A 180 -12.90 -33.24 -0.20
N ARG A 181 -13.38 -32.02 -0.45
CA ARG A 181 -13.31 -30.87 0.47
C ARG A 181 -14.26 -31.06 1.66
N ASP A 182 -13.93 -31.91 2.62
CA ASP A 182 -14.63 -32.02 3.92
C ASP A 182 -13.74 -31.48 5.07
N ASP A 183 -14.36 -31.09 6.20
CA ASP A 183 -13.96 -30.57 7.54
C ASP A 183 -12.53 -30.08 7.88
N MET A 184 -11.49 -30.38 7.10
CA MET A 184 -10.12 -29.87 7.30
C MET A 184 -9.98 -28.35 7.10
N TYR A 185 -10.97 -27.69 6.50
CA TYR A 185 -10.99 -26.24 6.25
C TYR A 185 -12.18 -25.53 6.92
N SER A 186 -12.69 -26.08 8.03
CA SER A 186 -13.82 -25.55 8.80
C SER A 186 -13.66 -24.11 9.32
N GLY A 187 -12.45 -23.52 9.24
CA GLY A 187 -12.16 -22.13 9.59
C GLY A 187 -12.13 -21.13 8.41
N VAL A 188 -12.40 -21.55 7.17
CA VAL A 188 -12.30 -20.68 5.99
C VAL A 188 -13.68 -20.40 5.40
N ILE A 189 -14.11 -19.13 5.45
CA ILE A 189 -15.36 -18.66 4.85
C ILE A 189 -15.10 -18.24 3.40
N PHE A 190 -15.79 -18.86 2.44
CA PHE A 190 -15.71 -18.50 1.03
C PHE A 190 -16.99 -17.76 0.61
N ASP A 191 -16.87 -16.47 0.26
CA ASP A 191 -17.99 -15.66 -0.24
C ASP A 191 -18.05 -15.65 -1.78
N LYS A 192 -19.25 -15.46 -2.34
CA LYS A 192 -19.52 -15.57 -3.78
C LYS A 192 -19.66 -14.18 -4.41
N ILE A 193 -18.77 -13.86 -5.35
CA ILE A 193 -18.84 -12.62 -6.15
C ILE A 193 -20.14 -12.60 -6.97
N LYS A 194 -20.91 -11.52 -6.84
CA LYS A 194 -22.26 -11.39 -7.44
C LYS A 194 -22.24 -10.85 -8.88
N THR A 195 -21.42 -9.84 -9.20
CA THR A 195 -21.32 -9.24 -10.55
C THR A 195 -19.98 -8.53 -10.74
N ILE A 196 -19.53 -8.41 -11.99
CA ILE A 196 -18.30 -7.70 -12.42
C ILE A 196 -18.68 -6.84 -13.64
N GLU A 197 -18.17 -5.61 -13.72
CA GLU A 197 -18.37 -4.69 -14.86
C GLU A 197 -17.00 -4.27 -15.42
N GLU A 198 -16.84 -4.33 -16.75
CA GLU A 198 -15.60 -3.97 -17.47
C GLU A 198 -15.78 -2.61 -18.17
N VAL A 199 -14.80 -1.71 -18.04
CA VAL A 199 -14.76 -0.41 -18.74
C VAL A 199 -13.53 -0.37 -19.64
N SER A 200 -13.70 0.00 -20.91
CA SER A 200 -12.62 0.01 -21.91
C SER A 200 -11.72 1.25 -21.81
N ASN A 201 -10.40 1.04 -21.90
CA ASN A 201 -9.36 2.07 -21.79
C ASN A 201 -9.25 2.95 -23.05
N THR A 202 -8.95 4.25 -22.90
CA THR A 202 -9.12 5.29 -23.92
C THR A 202 -7.83 5.80 -24.59
N THR A 203 -6.62 5.31 -24.28
CA THR A 203 -5.37 5.78 -24.95
C THR A 203 -4.28 4.70 -25.13
N ASN A 204 -3.33 4.97 -26.05
CA ASN A 204 -2.35 4.01 -26.63
C ASN A 204 -0.94 4.00 -25.98
N TYR A 205 -0.64 4.81 -24.97
CA TYR A 205 0.65 4.77 -24.26
C TYR A 205 0.44 4.73 -22.74
N ALA A 206 1.05 3.76 -22.07
CA ALA A 206 1.21 3.75 -20.61
C ALA A 206 2.63 3.29 -20.26
N TYR A 207 3.40 4.17 -19.60
CA TYR A 207 4.54 3.79 -18.79
C TYR A 207 4.04 3.52 -17.38
N ASP A 208 4.43 2.39 -16.81
CA ASP A 208 4.01 1.98 -15.48
C ASP A 208 5.19 1.99 -14.52
N LEU A 209 5.20 2.98 -13.62
CA LEU A 209 6.08 3.05 -12.44
C LEU A 209 5.26 3.00 -11.13
N THR A 210 3.98 2.62 -11.18
CA THR A 210 3.10 2.35 -10.04
C THR A 210 1.89 1.56 -10.51
N VAL A 211 1.82 0.24 -10.28
CA VAL A 211 0.59 -0.51 -10.58
C VAL A 211 -0.25 -0.61 -9.33
N ALA A 212 -1.31 0.20 -9.24
CA ALA A 212 -2.32 0.11 -8.19
C ALA A 212 -3.16 -1.19 -8.24
N ASP A 213 -3.02 -2.02 -9.29
CA ASP A 213 -3.89 -3.16 -9.60
C ASP A 213 -3.18 -4.52 -9.75
N THR A 214 -1.95 -4.71 -9.28
CA THR A 214 -1.39 -6.07 -9.13
C THR A 214 -1.90 -6.75 -7.85
N ARG A 215 -3.21 -7.05 -7.82
CA ARG A 215 -3.85 -7.75 -6.68
C ARG A 215 -3.93 -9.26 -6.80
N ASN A 216 -3.28 -9.89 -7.79
CA ASN A 216 -3.36 -11.35 -7.99
C ASN A 216 -1.98 -11.93 -8.35
N PHE A 217 -1.35 -12.64 -7.41
CA PHE A 217 -0.27 -13.58 -7.75
C PHE A 217 -0.87 -14.98 -7.87
N ASN A 218 -0.80 -15.58 -9.06
CA ASN A 218 -1.19 -16.97 -9.27
C ASN A 218 0.06 -17.84 -9.32
N THR A 219 0.23 -18.70 -8.35
CA THR A 219 1.36 -19.63 -8.27
C THR A 219 1.14 -20.83 -9.21
N TYR A 220 2.20 -21.46 -9.71
CA TYR A 220 2.12 -22.55 -10.72
C TYR A 220 1.29 -23.77 -10.26
N ASN A 221 1.02 -23.90 -8.96
CA ASN A 221 0.14 -24.92 -8.37
C ASN A 221 -1.35 -24.50 -8.31
N GLY A 222 -1.72 -23.36 -8.90
CA GLY A 222 -3.12 -22.89 -9.00
C GLY A 222 -3.63 -22.13 -7.78
N LEU A 223 -2.74 -21.66 -6.89
CA LEU A 223 -3.10 -20.84 -5.74
C LEU A 223 -3.02 -19.35 -6.13
N ALA A 224 -4.18 -18.70 -6.19
CA ALA A 224 -4.30 -17.26 -6.38
C ALA A 224 -4.35 -16.56 -5.01
N ILE A 225 -3.35 -15.73 -4.71
CA ILE A 225 -3.30 -14.92 -3.49
C ILE A 225 -3.76 -13.50 -3.83
N VAL A 226 -4.73 -13.02 -3.08
CA VAL A 226 -5.29 -11.66 -3.15
C VAL A 226 -4.84 -10.89 -1.90
N ASP A 227 -4.23 -9.73 -2.09
CA ASP A 227 -3.81 -8.74 -1.07
C ASP A 227 -2.95 -9.27 0.10
N THR A 228 -1.69 -8.83 0.20
CA THR A 228 -0.92 -8.90 1.46
C THR A 228 -0.40 -7.53 1.87
N PHE A 229 -1.32 -6.60 2.15
CA PHE A 229 -1.02 -5.46 3.01
C PHE A 229 -1.24 -5.81 4.47
N HIS A 230 -0.47 -6.77 5.00
CA HIS A 230 -0.49 -7.04 6.44
C HIS A 230 0.90 -7.41 6.95
N PHE A 231 1.51 -6.47 7.68
CA PHE A 231 2.30 -6.87 8.82
C PHE A 231 1.33 -7.11 9.98
N ALA A 232 0.82 -8.34 10.08
CA ALA A 232 0.06 -8.75 11.24
C ALA A 232 1.02 -8.88 12.44
N GLY A 233 0.82 -8.07 13.49
CA GLY A 233 1.38 -8.36 14.82
C GLY A 233 2.37 -7.36 15.44
N VAL A 234 2.48 -6.11 14.97
CA VAL A 234 3.27 -5.08 15.70
C VAL A 234 2.44 -3.81 15.89
N SER A 235 1.81 -3.72 17.06
CA SER A 235 0.76 -2.74 17.40
C SER A 235 1.24 -1.29 17.58
N SER A 236 2.56 -1.02 17.58
CA SER A 236 3.09 0.26 18.05
C SER A 236 3.39 1.28 16.94
N LYS A 237 3.79 0.86 15.73
CA LYS A 237 4.04 1.76 14.57
C LYS A 237 3.05 1.51 13.41
N SER A 238 1.97 0.76 13.64
CA SER A 238 0.90 0.46 12.69
C SER A 238 -0.15 1.58 12.58
N ASN A 239 -0.15 2.54 13.51
CA ASN A 239 -1.02 3.70 13.48
C ASN A 239 -0.42 4.87 12.69
N VAL A 240 0.84 4.78 12.24
CA VAL A 240 1.44 5.84 11.41
C VAL A 240 0.95 5.67 9.98
N THR A 241 0.54 6.76 9.32
CA THR A 241 0.26 6.77 7.88
C THR A 241 1.47 6.21 7.13
N ARG A 242 1.29 5.22 6.26
CA ARG A 242 2.37 4.64 5.44
C ARG A 242 2.03 4.70 3.97
N GLY A 243 3.06 4.57 3.13
CA GLY A 243 2.96 4.62 1.68
C GLY A 243 2.67 6.02 1.17
N VAL A 244 1.97 6.11 0.03
CA VAL A 244 1.69 7.35 -0.68
C VAL A 244 1.07 8.46 0.19
N PRO A 245 0.08 8.18 1.07
CA PRO A 245 -0.50 9.23 1.92
C PRO A 245 0.51 9.91 2.85
N ARG A 246 1.54 9.18 3.30
CA ARG A 246 2.60 9.74 4.14
C ARG A 246 3.60 10.54 3.33
N ILE A 247 3.96 10.09 2.13
CA ILE A 247 4.79 10.88 1.22
C ILE A 247 4.10 12.20 0.90
N GLU A 248 2.81 12.17 0.58
CA GLU A 248 2.03 13.37 0.30
C GLU A 248 2.03 14.36 1.49
N GLU A 249 1.85 13.83 2.71
CA GLU A 249 1.91 14.59 3.96
C GLU A 249 3.28 15.23 4.22
N ILE A 250 4.39 14.51 3.97
CA ILE A 250 5.75 15.01 4.10
C ILE A 250 6.04 16.10 3.05
N LEU A 251 5.69 15.84 1.78
CA LEU A 251 5.93 16.77 0.68
C LEU A 251 5.11 18.06 0.79
N SER A 252 3.92 17.96 1.40
CA SER A 252 3.02 19.11 1.65
C SER A 252 3.42 19.91 2.87
N LEU A 253 4.25 19.34 3.76
CA LEU A 253 4.60 19.92 5.06
C LEU A 253 3.33 20.28 5.84
N SER A 254 2.41 19.32 5.99
CA SER A 254 1.17 19.52 6.75
C SER A 254 1.47 19.94 8.18
N SER A 255 0.78 20.97 8.69
CA SER A 255 0.90 21.43 10.08
C SER A 255 0.22 20.51 11.08
N GLU A 256 -0.78 19.75 10.63
CA GLU A 256 -1.50 18.77 11.44
C GLU A 256 -1.36 17.42 10.73
N PRO A 257 -0.40 16.58 11.14
CA PRO A 257 -0.31 15.24 10.59
C PRO A 257 -1.50 14.40 11.04
N LYS A 258 -1.92 13.44 10.22
CA LYS A 258 -3.10 12.58 10.51
C LYS A 258 -2.90 11.75 11.77
N ASN A 259 -1.69 11.21 11.94
CA ASN A 259 -1.32 10.37 13.07
C ASN A 259 -0.02 10.89 13.70
N PRO A 260 -0.08 11.97 14.51
CA PRO A 260 1.07 12.49 15.22
C PRO A 260 1.57 11.45 16.24
N SER A 261 2.88 11.23 16.27
CA SER A 261 3.52 10.27 17.15
C SER A 261 4.95 10.69 17.47
N LEU A 262 5.34 10.51 18.73
CA LEU A 262 6.67 10.78 19.22
C LEU A 262 7.27 9.48 19.77
N THR A 263 8.50 9.18 19.36
CA THR A 263 9.26 8.03 19.85
C THR A 263 10.22 8.50 20.93
N VAL A 264 9.89 8.19 22.18
CA VAL A 264 10.61 8.59 23.40
C VAL A 264 11.58 7.51 23.82
N TYR A 265 12.85 7.88 23.91
CA TYR A 265 13.89 7.01 24.47
C TYR A 265 14.05 7.27 25.96
N LEU A 266 14.15 6.19 26.73
CA LEU A 266 14.45 6.24 28.16
C LEU A 266 15.95 6.43 28.39
N ASN A 267 16.31 6.87 29.59
CA ASN A 267 17.69 6.89 30.03
C ASN A 267 18.31 5.48 29.97
N ARG A 268 19.62 5.40 29.71
CA ARG A 268 20.34 4.12 29.53
C ARG A 268 20.24 3.17 30.73
N GLU A 269 20.01 3.72 31.92
CA GLU A 269 19.85 2.94 33.15
C GLU A 269 18.47 2.26 33.24
N ASP A 270 17.45 2.85 32.64
CA ASP A 270 16.05 2.42 32.75
C ASP A 270 15.54 1.73 31.49
N GLU A 271 16.18 1.92 30.33
CA GLU A 271 15.73 1.36 29.04
C GLU A 271 15.69 -0.18 28.98
N THR A 272 16.31 -0.88 29.93
CA THR A 272 16.33 -2.35 30.00
C THR A 272 15.21 -2.93 30.86
N ASP A 273 14.68 -2.15 31.79
CA ASP A 273 13.70 -2.59 32.78
C ASP A 273 12.27 -2.28 32.29
N LYS A 274 11.45 -3.32 32.19
CA LYS A 274 10.08 -3.20 31.73
C LYS A 274 9.20 -2.48 32.75
N GLU A 275 9.39 -2.73 34.05
CA GLU A 275 8.51 -2.18 35.10
C GLU A 275 8.69 -0.67 35.21
N LYS A 276 9.95 -0.22 35.18
CA LYS A 276 10.27 1.21 35.13
C LYS A 276 9.75 1.88 33.85
N ALA A 277 9.93 1.25 32.70
CA ALA A 277 9.40 1.78 31.44
C ALA A 277 7.88 1.91 31.47
N SER A 278 7.17 0.94 32.06
CA SER A 278 5.72 1.02 32.29
C SER A 278 5.35 2.12 33.28
N ALA A 279 6.11 2.33 34.36
CA ALA A 279 5.85 3.43 35.29
C ALA A 279 5.99 4.80 34.60
N ILE A 280 7.04 4.98 33.79
CA ILE A 280 7.27 6.22 33.03
C ILE A 280 6.20 6.44 31.96
N MET A 281 5.72 5.37 31.32
CA MET A 281 4.61 5.42 30.35
C MET A 281 3.38 6.11 30.94
N TYR A 282 2.93 5.69 32.13
CA TYR A 282 1.77 6.29 32.81
C TYR A 282 2.03 7.71 33.34
N MET A 283 3.30 8.09 33.58
CA MET A 283 3.64 9.46 33.98
C MET A 283 3.55 10.46 32.82
N ILE A 284 3.80 10.02 31.59
CA ILE A 284 3.76 10.85 30.38
C ILE A 284 2.33 10.95 29.84
N GLU A 285 1.56 9.87 29.93
CA GLU A 285 0.18 9.78 29.42
C GLU A 285 -0.74 10.83 30.05
N HIS A 286 -1.34 11.67 29.21
CA HIS A 286 -2.23 12.73 29.65
C HIS A 286 -3.51 12.17 30.26
N THR A 287 -3.61 12.22 31.59
CA THR A 287 -4.75 11.68 32.32
C THR A 287 -5.60 12.82 32.85
N LYS A 288 -6.81 12.95 32.29
CA LYS A 288 -7.86 13.82 32.81
C LYS A 288 -8.63 13.13 33.92
N LEU A 289 -9.25 13.93 34.79
CA LEU A 289 -10.14 13.39 35.81
C LEU A 289 -11.32 12.61 35.21
N GLU A 290 -11.85 13.05 34.07
CA GLU A 290 -12.91 12.36 33.33
C GLU A 290 -12.62 10.88 33.06
N GLU A 291 -11.36 10.51 32.84
CA GLU A 291 -10.98 9.13 32.52
C GLU A 291 -10.96 8.20 33.74
N ILE A 292 -10.92 8.76 34.95
CA ILE A 292 -10.86 8.01 36.22
C ILE A 292 -12.24 7.89 36.85
N VAL A 293 -13.12 8.85 36.58
CA VAL A 293 -14.44 8.94 37.20
C VAL A 293 -15.42 8.00 36.48
N GLU A 294 -15.97 7.02 37.21
CA GLU A 294 -16.99 6.11 36.70
C GLU A 294 -18.36 6.79 36.60
N SER A 295 -18.74 7.56 37.63
CA SER A 295 -20.01 8.29 37.67
C SER A 295 -19.94 9.54 38.53
N VAL A 296 -20.75 10.55 38.16
CA VAL A 296 -20.91 11.79 38.92
C VAL A 296 -22.37 12.05 39.22
N GLU A 297 -22.65 12.34 40.48
CA GLU A 297 -23.98 12.63 41.01
C GLU A 297 -23.97 13.97 41.76
N ILE A 298 -24.96 14.82 41.51
CA ILE A 298 -25.20 16.02 42.31
C ILE A 298 -26.24 15.67 43.37
N CYS A 299 -25.81 15.63 44.63
CA CYS A 299 -26.66 15.25 45.75
C CYS A 299 -26.96 16.47 46.63
N PHE A 300 -28.16 16.48 47.22
CA PHE A 300 -28.53 17.46 48.23
C PHE A 300 -28.21 16.90 49.62
N ASP A 301 -27.23 17.49 50.30
CA ASP A 301 -26.78 17.06 51.63
C ASP A 301 -26.60 18.29 52.55
N PRO A 302 -27.68 18.73 53.21
CA PRO A 302 -27.73 20.03 53.88
C PRO A 302 -26.97 20.08 55.21
N ASP A 303 -26.70 18.93 55.83
CA ASP A 303 -25.98 18.81 57.09
C ASP A 303 -24.66 18.08 56.84
N ASP A 304 -23.54 18.69 57.23
CA ASP A 304 -22.24 18.03 57.17
C ASP A 304 -22.17 16.84 58.14
N LEU A 305 -22.96 16.86 59.23
CA LEU A 305 -22.90 15.88 60.30
C LEU A 305 -23.66 14.59 60.01
N ASN A 306 -24.78 14.68 59.28
CA ASN A 306 -25.64 13.54 58.99
C ASN A 306 -25.94 13.48 57.49
N THR A 307 -25.14 12.69 56.78
CA THR A 307 -25.40 12.39 55.37
C THR A 307 -26.75 11.72 55.20
N LEU A 308 -27.50 12.16 54.19
CA LEU A 308 -28.71 11.48 53.71
C LEU A 308 -28.38 10.20 52.91
N ILE A 309 -27.13 10.03 52.50
CA ILE A 309 -26.64 8.90 51.72
C ILE A 309 -26.11 7.82 52.68
N ASN A 310 -26.84 6.71 52.79
CA ASN A 310 -26.52 5.63 53.73
C ASN A 310 -25.15 4.97 53.47
N GLU A 311 -24.71 4.91 52.21
CA GLU A 311 -23.43 4.29 51.82
C GLU A 311 -22.23 5.11 52.30
N ASP A 312 -22.33 6.44 52.32
CA ASP A 312 -21.22 7.35 52.62
C ASP A 312 -21.09 7.65 54.13
N LYS A 313 -21.95 7.07 54.98
CA LYS A 313 -21.97 7.39 56.41
C LYS A 313 -20.68 6.96 57.11
N THR A 314 -20.18 5.79 56.77
CA THR A 314 -18.94 5.23 57.34
C THR A 314 -17.72 6.07 56.99
N THR A 315 -17.61 6.50 55.73
CA THR A 315 -16.46 7.28 55.23
C THR A 315 -16.39 8.66 55.89
N ILE A 316 -17.54 9.33 56.07
CA ILE A 316 -17.60 10.64 56.76
C ILE A 316 -17.23 10.51 58.25
N GLU A 317 -17.73 9.47 58.93
CA GLU A 317 -17.38 9.21 60.32
C GLU A 317 -15.87 8.94 60.49
N GLN A 318 -15.26 8.19 59.57
CA GLN A 318 -13.83 7.92 59.55
C GLN A 318 -13.00 9.18 59.28
N TYR A 319 -13.35 9.93 58.24
CA TYR A 319 -12.66 11.16 57.84
C TYR A 319 -12.63 12.19 58.98
N ARG A 320 -13.75 12.36 59.70
CA ARG A 320 -13.83 13.28 60.83
C ARG A 320 -13.02 12.86 62.04
N LYS A 321 -13.01 11.56 62.35
CA LYS A 321 -12.16 11.04 63.43
C LYS A 321 -10.69 11.33 63.14
N PHE A 322 -10.30 11.21 61.87
CA PHE A 322 -8.96 11.54 61.42
C PHE A 322 -8.66 13.04 61.51
N GLU A 323 -9.57 13.91 61.04
CA GLU A 323 -9.44 15.37 61.14
C GLU A 323 -9.34 15.84 62.59
N SER A 324 -10.24 15.36 63.47
CA SER A 324 -10.21 15.63 64.91
C SER A 324 -8.90 15.19 65.57
N MET A 325 -8.35 14.04 65.17
CA MET A 325 -7.07 13.55 65.69
C MET A 325 -5.90 14.44 65.23
N ILE A 326 -5.92 14.91 63.98
CA ILE A 326 -4.90 15.82 63.45
C ILE A 326 -4.96 17.18 64.16
N ASP A 327 -6.15 17.72 64.35
CA ASP A 327 -6.35 19.01 65.02
C ASP A 327 -5.90 18.96 66.49
N GLU A 328 -6.20 17.85 67.18
CA GLU A 328 -5.71 17.58 68.54
C GLU A 328 -4.18 17.49 68.60
N CYS A 329 -3.52 16.92 67.58
CA CYS A 329 -2.05 16.85 67.50
C CYS A 329 -1.39 18.20 67.17
N ASN A 330 -2.02 19.03 66.34
CA ASN A 330 -1.46 20.29 65.89
C ASN A 330 -1.70 21.46 66.87
N ASN A 331 -2.40 21.25 67.99
CA ASN A 331 -2.78 22.31 68.94
C ASN A 331 -3.46 23.52 68.26
N VAL A 332 -4.12 23.29 67.12
CA VAL A 332 -4.93 24.31 66.47
C VAL A 332 -6.28 24.28 67.16
N SER A 333 -6.54 25.30 67.98
CA SER A 333 -7.88 25.53 68.51
C SER A 333 -8.85 25.67 67.33
N LEU A 334 -9.90 24.84 67.32
CA LEU A 334 -11.05 24.89 66.42
C LEU A 334 -11.50 26.35 66.23
N MET A 335 -10.97 27.02 65.22
CA MET A 335 -11.55 28.26 64.73
C MET A 335 -12.72 27.79 63.88
N ASP A 336 -13.94 28.03 64.36
CA ASP A 336 -15.15 27.83 63.57
C ASP A 336 -14.95 28.51 62.22
N ASP A 337 -14.78 27.71 61.17
CA ASP A 337 -14.70 28.21 59.82
C ASP A 337 -16.10 28.74 59.48
N THR A 338 -16.29 30.04 59.71
CA THR A 338 -17.51 30.84 59.48
C THR A 338 -17.88 30.97 58.00
N ASN A 339 -17.51 30.00 57.16
CA ASN A 339 -17.93 29.91 55.78
C ASN A 339 -19.20 29.04 55.69
N GLU A 340 -20.32 29.67 55.33
CA GLU A 340 -21.54 28.94 54.95
C GLU A 340 -21.27 28.07 53.73
N LYS A 341 -20.97 26.79 53.96
CA LYS A 341 -20.75 25.82 52.87
C LYS A 341 -22.04 25.55 52.10
N SER A 342 -21.91 25.19 50.81
CA SER A 342 -23.05 24.77 49.99
C SER A 342 -23.78 23.55 50.58
N LYS A 343 -25.10 23.51 50.42
CA LYS A 343 -25.95 22.35 50.76
C LYS A 343 -25.94 21.27 49.68
N TRP A 344 -25.40 21.58 48.52
CA TRP A 344 -25.25 20.65 47.41
C TRP A 344 -23.82 20.15 47.36
N ILE A 345 -23.67 18.85 47.12
CA ILE A 345 -22.38 18.18 46.96
C ILE A 345 -22.30 17.54 45.58
N VAL A 346 -21.10 17.54 45.02
CA VAL A 346 -20.77 16.74 43.84
C VAL A 346 -20.10 15.46 44.35
N ARG A 347 -20.76 14.32 44.15
CA ARG A 347 -20.30 13.00 44.53
C ARG A 347 -19.79 12.29 43.28
N MET A 348 -18.55 11.86 43.30
CA MET A 348 -17.90 11.13 42.22
C MET A 348 -17.54 9.73 42.71
N THR A 349 -17.84 8.73 41.90
CA THR A 349 -17.36 7.36 42.11
C THR A 349 -16.18 7.14 41.18
N MET A 350 -15.04 6.74 41.72
CA MET A 350 -13.80 6.52 40.96
C MET A 350 -13.66 5.05 40.56
N ASP A 351 -13.12 4.79 39.38
CA ASP A 351 -12.81 3.42 38.94
C ASP A 351 -11.50 2.91 39.57
N PRO A 352 -11.53 1.90 40.45
CA PRO A 352 -10.33 1.38 41.10
C PRO A 352 -9.35 0.75 40.09
N ASN A 353 -9.84 0.20 38.97
CA ASN A 353 -8.96 -0.46 38.00
C ASN A 353 -8.08 0.56 37.28
N VAL A 354 -8.68 1.65 36.80
CA VAL A 354 -7.95 2.72 36.09
C VAL A 354 -6.98 3.43 37.05
N MET A 355 -7.39 3.66 38.31
CA MET A 355 -6.50 4.24 39.32
C MET A 355 -5.28 3.36 39.62
N LEU A 356 -5.47 2.04 39.73
CA LEU A 356 -4.39 1.07 39.95
C LEU A 356 -3.43 1.01 38.75
N GLU A 357 -3.97 0.94 37.53
CA GLU A 357 -3.15 0.90 36.31
C GLU A 357 -2.28 2.15 36.16
N LYS A 358 -2.85 3.34 36.42
CA LYS A 358 -2.13 4.62 36.28
C LYS A 358 -1.32 5.02 37.52
N ASN A 359 -1.35 4.22 38.57
CA ASN A 359 -0.72 4.50 39.87
C ASN A 359 -1.06 5.91 40.40
N ILE A 360 -2.36 6.19 40.49
CA ILE A 360 -2.93 7.44 41.00
C ILE A 360 -3.67 7.12 42.30
N THR A 361 -3.38 7.88 43.36
CA THR A 361 -4.03 7.74 44.66
C THR A 361 -5.12 8.79 44.86
N MET A 362 -6.02 8.57 45.83
CA MET A 362 -7.05 9.57 46.17
C MET A 362 -6.43 10.86 46.73
N ASP A 363 -5.26 10.76 47.37
CA ASP A 363 -4.51 11.91 47.85
C ASP A 363 -3.97 12.77 46.70
N ASP A 364 -3.51 12.15 45.60
CA ASP A 364 -3.07 12.87 44.39
C ASP A 364 -4.23 13.66 43.76
N VAL A 365 -5.42 13.05 43.70
CA VAL A 365 -6.65 13.71 43.22
C VAL A 365 -7.02 14.88 44.15
N ASN A 366 -6.95 14.69 45.46
CA ASN A 366 -7.21 15.77 46.42
C ASN A 366 -6.19 16.92 46.29
N PHE A 367 -4.91 16.59 46.12
CA PHE A 367 -3.85 17.58 45.96
C PHE A 367 -4.02 18.43 44.70
N THR A 368 -4.33 17.79 43.56
CA THR A 368 -4.56 18.49 42.29
C THR A 368 -5.79 19.39 42.33
N LEU A 369 -6.88 18.94 42.97
CA LEU A 369 -8.09 19.75 43.17
C LEU A 369 -7.83 20.96 44.06
N LYS A 370 -7.17 20.77 45.20
CA LYS A 370 -6.79 21.86 46.12
C LYS A 370 -5.86 22.86 45.45
N ASN A 371 -4.92 22.40 44.62
CA ASN A 371 -4.02 23.29 43.90
C ASN A 371 -4.73 24.10 42.80
N SER A 372 -5.78 23.53 42.19
CA SER A 372 -6.52 24.17 41.09
C SER A 372 -7.55 25.19 41.56
N TYR A 373 -8.27 24.91 42.64
CA TYR A 373 -9.37 25.74 43.14
C TYR A 373 -9.13 26.36 44.52
N GLY A 374 -8.01 26.06 45.18
CA GLY A 374 -7.66 26.61 46.49
C GLY A 374 -8.70 26.31 47.57
N ASP A 375 -9.01 27.32 48.38
CA ASP A 375 -9.96 27.24 49.50
C ASP A 375 -11.44 27.34 49.08
N GLU A 376 -11.72 27.45 47.77
CA GLU A 376 -13.11 27.53 47.27
C GLU A 376 -13.86 26.21 47.40
N ILE A 377 -13.13 25.10 47.54
CA ILE A 377 -13.65 23.74 47.60
C ILE A 377 -13.22 23.07 48.90
N ASN A 378 -14.16 22.36 49.52
CA ASN A 378 -13.90 21.35 50.54
C ASN A 378 -14.07 19.94 49.95
N CYS A 379 -13.04 19.11 50.05
CA CYS A 379 -13.01 17.74 49.54
C CYS A 379 -13.06 16.73 50.69
N ILE A 380 -13.91 15.71 50.59
CA ILE A 380 -13.95 14.55 51.49
C ILE A 380 -13.86 13.31 50.60
N TYR A 381 -12.99 12.38 50.92
CA TYR A 381 -12.77 11.19 50.09
C TYR A 381 -12.61 9.94 50.95
N SER A 382 -12.95 8.79 50.38
CA SER A 382 -12.76 7.49 51.00
C SER A 382 -11.29 7.07 50.98
N ASP A 383 -10.93 6.16 51.88
CA ASP A 383 -9.63 5.48 51.83
C ASP A 383 -9.55 4.59 50.56
N TYR A 384 -8.34 4.32 50.10
CA TYR A 384 -8.09 3.52 48.91
C TYR A 384 -8.44 2.03 49.10
N ASN A 385 -8.55 1.59 50.34
CA ASN A 385 -8.91 0.22 50.71
C ASN A 385 -10.43 0.00 50.88
N ASP A 386 -11.27 1.02 50.61
CA ASP A 386 -12.72 0.89 50.68
C ASP A 386 -13.29 0.20 49.42
N ASP A 387 -14.43 -0.48 49.55
CA ASP A 387 -15.05 -1.23 48.45
C ASP A 387 -15.54 -0.29 47.33
N LYS A 388 -15.93 0.93 47.69
CA LYS A 388 -16.34 1.99 46.76
C LYS A 388 -15.48 3.23 46.98
N LEU A 389 -14.71 3.59 45.96
CA LEU A 389 -13.90 4.81 45.98
C LEU A 389 -14.79 6.02 45.71
N ILE A 390 -15.11 6.76 46.75
CA ILE A 390 -16.04 7.90 46.71
C ILE A 390 -15.29 9.18 46.99
N PHE A 391 -15.53 10.18 46.16
CA PHE A 391 -14.98 11.52 46.29
C PHE A 391 -16.11 12.55 46.33
N ARG A 392 -16.21 13.30 47.43
CA ARG A 392 -17.23 14.32 47.67
C ARG A 392 -16.60 15.70 47.63
N ILE A 393 -17.22 16.58 46.86
CA ILE A 393 -16.78 17.96 46.66
C ILE A 393 -17.90 18.90 47.08
N ARG A 394 -17.57 19.85 47.95
CA ARG A 394 -18.47 20.91 48.39
C ARG A 394 -17.86 22.27 48.11
N MET A 395 -18.63 23.18 47.54
CA MET A 395 -18.19 24.56 47.31
C MET A 395 -18.43 25.41 48.57
N ASN A 396 -17.43 26.21 48.96
CA ASN A 396 -17.49 27.11 50.12
C ASN A 396 -18.11 28.48 49.79
N ASN A 397 -18.05 28.94 48.53
CA ASN A 397 -18.41 30.32 48.15
C ASN A 397 -19.51 30.43 47.08
N VAL A 398 -20.66 29.75 47.22
CA VAL A 398 -21.78 29.92 46.27
C VAL A 398 -22.54 31.25 46.47
N ILE A 399 -22.33 31.95 47.59
CA ILE A 399 -23.24 33.03 48.07
C ILE A 399 -22.66 34.47 47.93
N LYS A 400 -21.37 34.64 47.59
CA LYS A 400 -20.72 35.98 47.60
C LYS A 400 -20.83 36.81 46.30
N GLN A 401 -21.73 36.47 45.37
CA GLN A 401 -22.12 37.40 44.29
C GLN A 401 -23.51 37.99 44.57
N GLY A 402 -23.58 38.94 45.52
CA GLY A 402 -24.83 39.65 45.78
C GLY A 402 -24.82 40.72 46.88
N SER A 403 -23.75 40.87 47.67
CA SER A 403 -23.76 41.76 48.84
C SER A 403 -22.92 43.03 48.67
N LYS A 404 -23.15 43.77 47.58
CA LYS A 404 -23.06 45.25 47.63
C LYS A 404 -24.27 45.89 46.95
N GLY A 405 -25.36 45.90 47.71
CA GLY A 405 -26.41 46.92 47.59
C GLY A 405 -27.48 46.66 46.54
N LYS A 406 -28.47 45.83 46.87
CA LYS A 406 -29.90 46.12 46.64
C LYS A 406 -30.77 45.07 47.32
N LYS A 407 -31.65 45.53 48.22
CA LYS A 407 -32.80 44.77 48.73
C LYS A 407 -33.80 44.60 47.57
N SER A 408 -33.62 43.57 46.76
CA SER A 408 -34.68 43.01 45.92
C SER A 408 -34.69 41.52 46.17
N ALA A 409 -35.87 40.97 46.42
CA ALA A 409 -36.12 39.58 46.79
C ALA A 409 -35.14 38.60 46.13
N ASN A 410 -34.52 37.74 46.96
CA ASN A 410 -33.82 36.56 46.49
C ASN A 410 -34.69 35.88 45.44
N PRO A 411 -34.27 35.77 44.16
CA PRO A 411 -34.98 34.94 43.22
C PRO A 411 -34.99 33.54 43.83
N LEU A 412 -36.18 33.01 44.02
CA LEU A 412 -36.45 31.73 44.65
C LEU A 412 -36.02 30.55 43.74
N ASP A 413 -35.04 30.75 42.86
CA ASP A 413 -34.76 29.85 41.76
C ASP A 413 -33.61 28.92 42.12
N GLN A 414 -33.96 27.79 42.75
CA GLN A 414 -33.04 26.67 43.00
C GLN A 414 -32.40 26.14 41.70
N SER A 415 -33.01 26.45 40.54
CA SER A 415 -32.57 26.08 39.20
C SER A 415 -31.19 26.64 38.84
N ASP A 416 -30.87 27.87 39.27
CA ASP A 416 -29.59 28.51 38.94
C ASP A 416 -28.42 27.85 39.67
N HIS A 417 -28.63 27.40 40.91
CA HIS A 417 -27.61 26.70 41.69
C HIS A 417 -27.22 25.36 41.06
N ILE A 418 -28.19 24.59 40.58
CA ILE A 418 -27.93 23.31 39.91
C ILE A 418 -27.22 23.55 38.58
N TYR A 419 -27.58 24.60 37.85
CA TYR A 419 -26.89 24.96 36.60
C TYR A 419 -25.43 25.35 36.85
N ILE A 420 -25.14 26.16 37.87
CA ILE A 420 -23.77 26.52 38.26
C ILE A 420 -22.97 25.27 38.66
N LEU A 421 -23.56 24.37 39.45
CA LEU A 421 -22.91 23.12 39.86
C LEU A 421 -22.67 22.18 38.68
N LYS A 422 -23.58 22.15 37.70
CA LYS A 422 -23.40 21.35 36.49
C LYS A 422 -22.27 21.90 35.62
N ASN A 423 -22.21 23.22 35.43
CA ASN A 423 -21.10 23.85 34.72
C ASN A 423 -19.77 23.62 35.46
N PHE A 424 -19.79 23.74 36.79
CA PHE A 424 -18.65 23.44 37.63
C PHE A 424 -18.21 21.97 37.49
N GLN A 425 -19.14 21.01 37.51
CA GLN A 425 -18.88 19.59 37.23
C GLN A 425 -18.22 19.39 35.86
N ASP A 426 -18.79 19.98 34.80
CA ASP A 426 -18.27 19.83 33.43
C ASP A 426 -16.84 20.40 33.33
N GLN A 427 -16.59 21.56 33.95
CA GLN A 427 -15.26 22.16 34.04
C GLN A 427 -14.27 21.30 34.82
N LEU A 428 -14.72 20.71 35.92
CA LEU A 428 -13.92 19.88 36.81
C LEU A 428 -13.45 18.61 36.08
N LEU A 429 -14.34 17.95 35.33
CA LEU A 429 -14.00 16.75 34.56
C LEU A 429 -13.09 17.06 33.36
N GLN A 430 -13.37 18.12 32.59
CA GLN A 430 -12.69 18.37 31.31
C GLN A 430 -11.33 19.07 31.43
N ASN A 431 -11.18 19.97 32.41
CA ASN A 431 -10.00 20.84 32.51
C ASN A 431 -8.95 20.33 33.48
N ILE A 432 -9.34 19.50 34.46
CA ILE A 432 -8.39 19.03 35.48
C ILE A 432 -7.56 17.89 34.91
N VAL A 433 -6.27 18.18 34.81
CA VAL A 433 -5.23 17.21 34.46
C VAL A 433 -4.61 16.72 35.75
N LEU A 434 -4.67 15.42 35.98
CA LEU A 434 -4.07 14.79 37.16
C LEU A 434 -2.58 14.54 36.95
N ARG A 435 -2.24 14.03 35.75
CA ARG A 435 -0.87 13.66 35.37
C ARG A 435 -0.69 13.70 33.86
N GLY A 436 0.57 13.73 33.43
CA GLY A 436 0.93 13.66 32.02
C GLY A 436 1.04 15.01 31.33
N ILE A 437 1.40 14.94 30.05
CA ILE A 437 1.72 16.09 29.22
C ILE A 437 0.57 16.37 28.26
N LYS A 438 0.16 17.63 28.15
CA LYS A 438 -0.90 18.02 27.22
C LYS A 438 -0.51 17.68 25.79
N GLY A 439 -1.43 17.08 25.04
CA GLY A 439 -1.21 16.69 23.65
C GLY A 439 -0.76 15.24 23.46
N ILE A 440 -0.45 14.50 24.53
CA ILE A 440 -0.10 13.08 24.48
C ILE A 440 -1.23 12.24 25.07
N ASN A 441 -2.12 11.75 24.21
CA ASN A 441 -3.34 11.07 24.66
C ASN A 441 -3.08 9.66 25.19
N LYS A 442 -2.16 8.93 24.54
CA LYS A 442 -1.86 7.55 24.90
C LYS A 442 -0.40 7.24 24.65
N VAL A 443 0.20 6.40 25.47
CA VAL A 443 1.59 5.96 25.32
C VAL A 443 1.62 4.44 25.21
N ILE A 444 2.41 3.93 24.27
CA ILE A 444 2.52 2.51 23.95
C ILE A 444 3.96 2.07 24.16
N LEU A 445 4.15 1.02 24.94
CA LEU A 445 5.46 0.43 25.18
C LEU A 445 5.86 -0.48 24.00
N ARG A 446 7.02 -0.21 23.38
CA ARG A 446 7.61 -1.02 22.30
C ARG A 446 8.98 -1.54 22.70
N LYS A 447 9.25 -2.81 22.38
CA LYS A 447 10.57 -3.43 22.53
C LYS A 447 11.34 -3.35 21.21
N ILE A 448 12.50 -2.69 21.21
CA ILE A 448 13.46 -2.74 20.11
C ILE A 448 14.40 -3.93 20.37
N LYS A 449 14.38 -4.90 19.46
CA LYS A 449 15.26 -6.07 19.51
C LYS A 449 16.60 -5.76 18.86
N ASP A 450 17.65 -6.41 19.32
CA ASP A 450 18.99 -6.34 18.72
C ASP A 450 19.59 -4.92 18.66
N ASN A 451 19.24 -4.02 19.59
CA ASN A 451 19.89 -2.73 19.67
C ASN A 451 21.38 -2.91 20.04
N VAL A 452 22.26 -2.13 19.42
CA VAL A 452 23.71 -2.33 19.56
C VAL A 452 24.27 -1.32 20.55
N VAL A 453 24.75 -1.81 21.69
CA VAL A 453 25.36 -1.00 22.73
C VAL A 453 26.85 -1.29 22.81
N GLU A 454 27.67 -0.24 22.81
CA GLU A 454 29.10 -0.34 22.99
C GLU A 454 29.43 -0.58 24.47
N ASN A 455 29.98 -1.75 24.78
CA ASN A 455 30.43 -2.09 26.12
C ASN A 455 31.92 -2.42 26.08
N SER A 456 32.76 -1.52 26.60
CA SER A 456 34.21 -1.69 26.69
C SER A 456 34.88 -1.98 25.32
N GLY A 457 34.50 -1.24 24.28
CA GLY A 457 35.04 -1.38 22.93
C GLY A 457 34.51 -2.57 22.12
N VAL A 458 33.53 -3.32 22.63
CA VAL A 458 32.82 -4.38 21.91
C VAL A 458 31.34 -4.04 21.80
N TYR A 459 30.82 -4.08 20.58
CA TYR A 459 29.39 -3.93 20.32
C TYR A 459 28.63 -5.19 20.72
N LYS A 460 27.73 -5.06 21.69
CA LYS A 460 26.84 -6.13 22.14
C LYS A 460 25.41 -5.81 21.74
N LYS A 461 24.67 -6.84 21.33
CA LYS A 461 23.24 -6.75 21.12
C LYS A 461 22.54 -6.77 22.48
N GLN A 462 21.68 -5.80 22.72
CA GLN A 462 20.88 -5.64 23.92
C GLN A 462 19.49 -5.17 23.51
N ASP A 463 18.46 -5.76 24.11
CA ASP A 463 17.10 -5.29 23.87
C ASP A 463 16.80 -4.08 24.73
N ILE A 464 16.12 -3.08 24.15
CA ILE A 464 15.72 -1.86 24.85
C ILE A 464 14.21 -1.63 24.72
N TRP A 465 13.63 -0.95 25.70
CA TRP A 465 12.26 -0.48 25.71
C TRP A 465 12.20 0.99 25.32
N VAL A 466 11.26 1.31 24.44
CA VAL A 466 11.01 2.65 23.91
C VAL A 466 9.51 2.92 24.00
N LEU A 467 9.13 4.16 24.25
CA LEU A 467 7.73 4.56 24.34
C LEU A 467 7.33 5.27 23.04
N ASP A 468 6.28 4.80 22.39
CA ASP A 468 5.68 5.48 21.24
C ASP A 468 4.38 6.16 21.69
N THR A 469 4.23 7.44 21.42
CA THR A 469 3.05 8.21 21.83
C THR A 469 2.02 8.32 20.71
N VAL A 470 0.77 8.55 21.09
CA VAL A 470 -0.32 9.04 20.23
C VAL A 470 -0.53 10.51 20.56
N GLY A 471 -0.14 11.37 19.62
CA GLY A 471 -0.01 12.81 19.84
C GLY A 471 1.44 13.26 20.04
N THR A 472 1.66 14.55 19.86
CA THR A 472 2.98 15.18 19.86
C THR A 472 2.99 16.39 20.78
N ASN A 473 4.03 16.46 21.61
CA ASN A 473 4.44 17.65 22.36
C ASN A 473 5.91 17.46 22.76
N MET A 474 6.79 17.65 21.80
CA MET A 474 8.22 17.37 21.93
C MET A 474 8.88 18.30 22.95
N MET A 475 8.44 19.56 23.07
CA MET A 475 9.07 20.53 23.96
C MET A 475 8.94 20.13 25.44
N ASP A 476 7.74 19.75 25.87
CA ASP A 476 7.50 19.34 27.25
C ASP A 476 8.12 17.97 27.55
N VAL A 477 8.14 17.06 26.57
CA VAL A 477 8.75 15.72 26.73
C VAL A 477 10.26 15.81 26.91
N LEU A 478 10.94 16.64 26.11
CA LEU A 478 12.40 16.83 26.23
C LEU A 478 12.82 17.51 27.54
N ALA A 479 11.89 18.20 28.22
CA ALA A 479 12.15 18.84 29.50
C ALA A 479 12.12 17.87 30.70
N LEU A 480 11.73 16.61 30.51
CA LEU A 480 11.65 15.62 31.58
C LEU A 480 13.02 14.96 31.84
N ASP A 481 13.45 14.94 33.11
CA ASP A 481 14.75 14.43 33.52
C ASP A 481 14.93 12.91 33.31
N TYR A 482 13.84 12.15 33.33
CA TYR A 482 13.85 10.69 33.19
C TYR A 482 13.79 10.22 31.72
N ILE A 483 13.84 11.14 30.76
CA ILE A 483 13.81 10.88 29.33
C ILE A 483 15.17 11.25 28.72
N ASP A 484 15.59 10.53 27.69
CA ASP A 484 16.80 10.85 26.95
C ASP A 484 16.49 11.90 25.85
N PRO A 485 16.95 13.16 26.00
CA PRO A 485 16.66 14.20 25.04
C PRO A 485 17.47 14.07 23.75
N THR A 486 18.52 13.24 23.73
CA THR A 486 19.44 13.15 22.58
C THR A 486 18.93 12.21 21.49
N ARG A 487 18.12 11.22 21.86
CA ARG A 487 17.61 10.18 20.95
C ARG A 487 16.11 10.32 20.64
N THR A 488 15.37 11.04 21.49
CA THR A 488 13.92 11.22 21.33
C THR A 488 13.60 12.04 20.08
N PHE A 489 12.67 11.55 19.26
CA PHE A 489 12.29 12.19 18.00
C PHE A 489 10.78 12.15 17.73
N SER A 490 10.29 13.11 16.94
CA SER A 490 8.89 13.24 16.52
C SER A 490 8.73 12.84 15.06
N ASN A 491 7.52 12.43 14.66
CA ASN A 491 7.17 12.32 13.24
C ASN A 491 6.59 13.63 12.67
N ASP A 492 6.33 14.62 13.52
CA ASP A 492 5.89 15.95 13.11
C ASP A 492 7.10 16.82 12.77
N ILE A 493 7.30 17.04 11.46
CA ILE A 493 8.43 17.80 10.92
C ILE A 493 8.31 19.29 11.27
N VAL A 494 7.09 19.83 11.35
CA VAL A 494 6.84 21.25 11.65
C VAL A 494 7.16 21.53 13.12
N GLU A 495 6.77 20.62 14.00
CA GLU A 495 7.16 20.67 15.42
C GLU A 495 8.70 20.63 15.59
N ILE A 496 9.38 19.71 14.90
CA ILE A 496 10.85 19.59 14.95
C ILE A 496 11.52 20.89 14.48
N PHE A 497 11.01 21.50 13.40
CA PHE A 497 11.53 22.76 12.90
C PHE A 497 11.44 23.89 13.94
N HIS A 498 10.34 23.95 14.71
CA HIS A 498 10.17 24.97 15.74
C HIS A 498 11.02 24.72 17.00
N VAL A 499 11.20 23.46 17.40
CA VAL A 499 11.92 23.10 18.64
C VAL A 499 13.42 23.01 18.42
N LEU A 500 13.86 22.30 17.36
CA LEU A 500 15.27 21.96 17.11
C LEU A 500 15.90 22.76 15.94
N GLY A 501 15.09 23.27 15.02
CA GLY A 501 15.55 24.09 13.89
C GLY A 501 15.63 23.34 12.55
N ILE A 502 16.13 24.05 11.53
CA ILE A 502 16.06 23.62 10.11
C ILE A 502 16.91 22.39 9.78
N GLU A 503 18.10 22.24 10.36
CA GLU A 503 18.98 21.08 10.11
C GLU A 503 18.41 19.79 10.69
N ALA A 504 17.78 19.89 11.88
CA ALA A 504 17.06 18.77 12.47
C ALA A 504 15.85 18.38 11.61
N ALA A 505 15.10 19.38 11.11
CA ALA A 505 13.98 19.15 10.21
C ALA A 505 14.43 18.50 8.88
N ARG A 506 15.56 18.93 8.31
CA ARG A 506 16.17 18.31 7.11
C ARG A 506 16.45 16.82 7.32
N GLN A 507 17.06 16.47 8.46
CA GLN A 507 17.32 15.07 8.79
C GLN A 507 16.04 14.28 9.08
N ALA A 508 15.04 14.89 9.71
CA ALA A 508 13.75 14.27 9.96
C ALA A 508 13.02 13.94 8.66
N ILE A 509 12.96 14.87 7.70
CA ILE A 509 12.39 14.64 6.35
C ILE A 509 13.11 13.46 5.67
N TYR A 510 14.44 13.44 5.73
CA TYR A 510 15.23 12.35 5.14
C TYR A 510 14.87 10.99 5.76
N ASN A 511 14.87 10.90 7.09
CA ASN A 511 14.58 9.66 7.81
C ASN A 511 13.15 9.17 7.52
N GLU A 512 12.17 10.08 7.51
CA GLU A 512 10.76 9.75 7.25
C GLU A 512 10.52 9.27 5.82
N ILE A 513 11.17 9.90 4.81
CA ILE A 513 11.06 9.46 3.42
C ILE A 513 11.69 8.08 3.22
N VAL A 514 12.86 7.85 3.82
CA VAL A 514 13.56 6.56 3.78
C VAL A 514 12.71 5.48 4.44
N ASP A 515 12.18 5.73 5.65
CA ASP A 515 11.31 4.81 6.38
C ASP A 515 10.08 4.37 5.55
N VAL A 516 9.49 5.28 4.77
CA VAL A 516 8.31 4.99 3.94
C VAL A 516 8.67 4.18 2.70
N ILE A 517 9.80 4.45 2.06
CA ILE A 517 10.19 3.81 0.79
C ILE A 517 10.89 2.46 1.00
N GLU A 518 11.74 2.36 2.04
CA GLU A 518 12.37 1.09 2.40
C GLU A 518 11.36 0.08 2.95
N PHE A 519 10.23 0.54 3.47
CA PHE A 519 9.13 -0.34 3.91
C PHE A 519 8.63 -1.26 2.78
N ASP A 520 8.57 -0.75 1.55
CA ASP A 520 8.14 -1.53 0.38
C ASP A 520 9.28 -2.40 -0.21
N GLY A 521 10.45 -2.42 0.44
CA GLY A 521 11.63 -3.17 0.00
C GLY A 521 12.33 -2.57 -1.23
N THR A 522 11.90 -1.38 -1.67
CA THR A 522 12.52 -0.66 -2.78
C THR A 522 13.73 0.12 -2.30
N TYR A 523 14.87 -0.08 -2.96
CA TYR A 523 16.07 0.70 -2.70
C TYR A 523 16.16 1.89 -3.66
N ILE A 524 16.35 3.08 -3.11
CA ILE A 524 16.69 4.29 -3.85
C ILE A 524 18.01 4.83 -3.30
N ASN A 525 18.87 5.33 -4.19
CA ASN A 525 20.14 5.92 -3.79
C ASN A 525 19.91 7.16 -2.89
N SER A 526 20.64 7.24 -1.78
CA SER A 526 20.56 8.34 -0.79
C SER A 526 20.76 9.72 -1.39
N HIS A 527 21.50 9.84 -2.50
CA HIS A 527 21.71 11.11 -3.18
C HIS A 527 20.38 11.75 -3.64
N HIS A 528 19.43 10.95 -4.13
CA HIS A 528 18.13 11.46 -4.57
C HIS A 528 17.31 12.02 -3.40
N PHE A 529 17.34 11.34 -2.26
CA PHE A 529 16.69 11.81 -1.03
C PHE A 529 17.35 13.08 -0.50
N SER A 530 18.68 13.15 -0.49
CA SER A 530 19.38 14.35 -0.01
C SER A 530 19.02 15.57 -0.84
N VAL A 531 19.09 15.48 -2.17
CA VAL A 531 18.76 16.62 -3.05
C VAL A 531 17.35 17.13 -2.81
N LEU A 532 16.39 16.23 -2.59
CA LEU A 532 15.01 16.58 -2.27
C LEU A 532 14.90 17.31 -0.91
N CYS A 533 15.49 16.74 0.13
CA CYS A 533 15.47 17.31 1.48
C CYS A 533 16.16 18.67 1.52
N ASP A 534 17.32 18.76 0.86
CA ASP A 534 18.11 19.99 0.76
C ASP A 534 17.32 21.05 -0.01
N ARG A 535 16.61 20.69 -1.09
CA ARG A 535 15.73 21.62 -1.82
C ARG A 535 14.57 22.15 -0.97
N MET A 536 13.97 21.32 -0.12
CA MET A 536 12.88 21.71 0.78
C MET A 536 13.38 22.62 1.93
N THR A 537 14.65 22.51 2.30
CA THR A 537 15.24 23.19 3.47
C THR A 537 16.32 24.23 3.11
N ALA A 538 16.52 24.52 1.81
CA ALA A 538 17.59 25.42 1.36
C ALA A 538 17.39 26.88 1.79
N THR A 539 16.15 27.27 2.08
CA THR A 539 15.81 28.65 2.47
C THR A 539 15.57 28.75 3.97
N SER A 540 15.46 29.97 4.50
CA SER A 540 15.22 30.19 5.94
C SER A 540 13.91 29.58 6.46
N LYS A 541 12.97 29.28 5.55
CA LYS A 541 11.73 28.56 5.85
C LYS A 541 11.71 27.25 5.06
N MET A 542 11.02 26.26 5.60
CA MET A 542 10.75 25.03 4.85
C MET A 542 9.76 25.33 3.71
N ILE A 543 10.08 24.84 2.52
CA ILE A 543 9.27 25.03 1.31
C ILE A 543 8.64 23.67 0.96
N SER A 544 7.31 23.65 0.87
CA SER A 544 6.59 22.47 0.39
C SER A 544 6.72 22.35 -1.13
N ILE A 545 6.65 21.12 -1.65
CA ILE A 545 6.79 20.86 -3.10
C ILE A 545 5.46 21.09 -3.85
N PHE A 546 4.42 21.44 -3.12
CA PHE A 546 3.12 21.80 -3.68
C PHE A 546 3.10 23.25 -4.15
N ARG A 547 2.04 23.59 -4.90
CA ARG A 547 1.75 24.92 -5.46
C ARG A 547 1.98 26.06 -4.48
N HIS A 548 1.47 25.94 -3.25
CA HIS A 548 1.62 26.98 -2.24
C HIS A 548 3.08 27.23 -1.81
N GLY A 549 3.92 26.19 -1.79
CA GLY A 549 5.33 26.32 -1.47
C GLY A 549 6.13 26.92 -2.63
N ILE A 550 5.95 26.38 -3.85
CA ILE A 550 6.65 26.84 -5.06
C ILE A 550 6.29 28.31 -5.38
N ASN A 551 5.05 28.74 -5.17
CA ASN A 551 4.64 30.13 -5.42
C ASN A 551 5.28 31.14 -4.45
N ASN A 552 5.63 30.70 -3.23
CA ASN A 552 6.34 31.52 -2.25
C ASN A 552 7.86 31.56 -2.50
N ASP A 553 8.38 30.69 -3.35
CA ASP A 553 9.80 30.65 -3.68
C ASP A 553 10.20 31.72 -4.71
N ASN A 554 11.50 31.98 -4.87
CA ASN A 554 12.03 33.02 -5.75
C ASN A 554 12.52 32.47 -7.10
N ILE A 555 11.60 31.87 -7.88
CA ILE A 555 11.92 31.17 -9.14
C ILE A 555 11.59 32.04 -10.40
N GLY A 556 11.01 33.23 -10.19
CA GLY A 556 10.56 34.14 -11.24
C GLY A 556 9.08 33.95 -11.63
N PRO A 557 8.40 35.00 -12.14
CA PRO A 557 6.95 34.95 -12.39
C PRO A 557 6.55 34.00 -13.52
N ILE A 558 7.37 33.84 -14.57
CA ILE A 558 7.04 32.93 -15.69
C ILE A 558 7.18 31.47 -15.25
N ALA A 559 8.24 31.17 -14.49
CA ALA A 559 8.41 29.83 -13.92
C ALA A 559 7.26 29.47 -12.96
N LYS A 560 6.80 30.40 -12.13
CA LYS A 560 5.61 30.22 -11.28
C LYS A 560 4.35 30.00 -12.10
N ALA A 561 4.12 30.83 -13.12
CA ALA A 561 2.94 30.72 -13.98
C ALA A 561 2.89 29.41 -14.78
N SER A 562 4.04 28.77 -15.01
CA SER A 562 4.13 27.43 -15.61
C SER A 562 3.67 26.31 -14.65
N PHE A 563 3.71 26.56 -13.33
CA PHE A 563 3.33 25.64 -12.28
C PHE A 563 1.98 26.05 -11.66
N GLU A 564 0.90 25.76 -12.39
CA GLU A 564 -0.49 26.07 -12.02
C GLU A 564 -0.82 27.59 -11.85
N GLU A 565 -2.13 27.93 -11.79
CA GLU A 565 -2.69 29.30 -11.70
C GLU A 565 -1.97 30.40 -12.50
N THR A 566 -1.73 30.12 -13.78
CA THR A 566 -1.12 31.03 -14.75
C THR A 566 -1.72 32.45 -14.75
N PRO A 567 -3.05 32.66 -14.79
CA PRO A 567 -3.60 34.02 -14.87
C PRO A 567 -3.34 34.85 -13.60
N GLU A 568 -3.42 34.23 -12.42
CA GLU A 568 -3.24 34.92 -11.15
C GLU A 568 -1.79 35.34 -10.95
N MET A 569 -0.84 34.47 -11.31
CA MET A 569 0.59 34.77 -11.24
C MET A 569 0.96 35.95 -12.14
N PHE A 570 0.44 35.98 -13.38
CA PHE A 570 0.69 37.12 -14.28
C PHE A 570 0.03 38.41 -13.81
N LEU A 571 -1.21 38.36 -13.27
CA LEU A 571 -1.86 39.55 -12.71
C LEU A 571 -1.10 40.11 -11.51
N LYS A 572 -0.62 39.23 -10.63
CA LYS A 572 0.22 39.62 -9.48
C LYS A 572 1.54 40.23 -9.95
N ALA A 573 2.23 39.58 -10.87
CA ALA A 573 3.48 40.07 -11.44
C ALA A 573 3.29 41.43 -12.13
N ALA A 574 2.20 41.61 -12.89
CA ALA A 574 1.86 42.87 -13.54
C ALA A 574 1.55 43.98 -12.52
N LYS A 575 0.82 43.66 -11.45
CA LYS A 575 0.52 44.60 -10.36
C LYS A 575 1.78 45.10 -9.64
N HIS A 576 2.75 44.21 -9.43
CA HIS A 576 3.98 44.51 -8.71
C HIS A 576 5.16 44.89 -9.61
N ALA A 577 4.97 44.87 -10.94
CA ALA A 577 6.01 45.03 -11.94
C ALA A 577 7.23 44.11 -11.67
N GLU A 578 6.95 42.82 -11.39
CA GLU A 578 7.99 41.82 -11.16
C GLU A 578 8.80 41.59 -12.44
N LEU A 579 10.13 41.66 -12.34
CA LEU A 579 11.05 41.41 -13.43
C LEU A 579 11.47 39.93 -13.43
N ASP A 580 11.24 39.23 -14.55
CA ASP A 580 11.80 37.90 -14.76
C ASP A 580 13.22 37.99 -15.32
N THR A 581 14.14 37.20 -14.78
CA THR A 581 15.54 37.17 -15.22
C THR A 581 15.78 36.19 -16.37
N MET A 582 14.76 35.40 -16.77
CA MET A 582 14.81 34.43 -17.87
C MET A 582 15.94 33.39 -17.74
N LYS A 583 16.46 33.17 -16.53
CA LYS A 583 17.48 32.13 -16.27
C LYS A 583 16.88 30.74 -16.10
N GLY A 584 15.59 30.66 -15.77
CA GLY A 584 14.88 29.41 -15.57
C GLY A 584 14.65 28.64 -16.88
N ILE A 585 14.45 27.32 -16.78
CA ILE A 585 14.19 26.45 -17.93
C ILE A 585 12.84 26.81 -18.57
N SER A 586 11.77 26.88 -17.77
CA SER A 586 10.42 27.18 -18.27
C SER A 586 10.35 28.51 -19.02
N ALA A 587 11.03 29.53 -18.52
CA ALA A 587 11.04 30.87 -19.11
C ALA A 587 11.69 30.88 -20.51
N ASN A 588 12.84 30.23 -20.67
CA ASN A 588 13.53 30.11 -21.95
C ASN A 588 12.72 29.30 -22.97
N VAL A 589 12.12 28.19 -22.54
CA VAL A 589 11.28 27.35 -23.39
C VAL A 589 10.04 28.11 -23.88
N MET A 590 9.35 28.84 -22.99
CA MET A 590 8.16 29.63 -23.35
C MET A 590 8.49 30.75 -24.34
N MET A 591 9.66 31.36 -24.25
CA MET A 591 10.11 32.42 -25.15
C MET A 591 10.77 31.90 -26.43
N GLY A 592 10.98 30.58 -26.56
CA GLY A 592 11.68 29.98 -27.70
C GLY A 592 13.15 30.37 -27.79
N GLN A 593 13.81 30.60 -26.66
CA GLN A 593 15.21 31.00 -26.57
C GLN A 593 16.10 29.83 -26.11
N GLU A 594 17.38 29.85 -26.49
CA GLU A 594 18.37 28.91 -25.96
C GLU A 594 18.66 29.24 -24.50
N GLY A 595 18.38 28.30 -23.59
CA GLY A 595 18.60 28.49 -22.16
C GLY A 595 19.99 28.05 -21.67
N PHE A 596 20.36 28.49 -20.47
CA PHE A 596 21.64 28.15 -19.83
C PHE A 596 21.65 26.76 -19.19
N TYR A 597 21.43 25.70 -19.96
CA TYR A 597 21.44 24.31 -19.48
C TYR A 597 21.89 23.32 -20.57
N GLY A 598 22.44 22.18 -20.14
CA GLY A 598 22.96 21.15 -21.04
C GLY A 598 24.09 21.64 -21.96
N THR A 599 23.93 21.43 -23.26
CA THR A 599 24.89 21.85 -24.29
C THR A 599 24.94 23.35 -24.52
N SER A 600 23.87 24.07 -24.14
CA SER A 600 23.74 25.53 -24.32
C SER A 600 24.22 26.34 -23.11
N VAL A 601 24.84 25.71 -22.11
CA VAL A 601 25.46 26.40 -20.95
C VAL A 601 26.62 27.31 -21.37
N PHE A 602 27.36 26.89 -22.40
CA PHE A 602 28.50 27.61 -22.94
C PHE A 602 28.23 28.01 -24.38
N GLN A 603 28.89 29.07 -24.83
CA GLN A 603 28.85 29.49 -26.22
C GLN A 603 30.10 28.98 -26.93
N VAL A 604 29.91 28.49 -28.16
CA VAL A 604 31.02 28.11 -29.03
C VAL A 604 31.40 29.35 -29.83
N VAL A 605 32.66 29.75 -29.71
CA VAL A 605 33.25 30.81 -30.52
C VAL A 605 34.27 30.16 -31.45
N LEU A 606 34.28 30.61 -32.70
CA LEU A 606 35.27 30.15 -33.67
C LEU A 606 36.62 30.82 -33.39
N ASP A 607 37.65 30.01 -33.19
CA ASP A 607 39.02 30.48 -33.11
C ASP A 607 39.56 30.77 -34.53
N LEU A 608 39.62 32.06 -34.87
CA LEU A 608 40.09 32.53 -36.18
C LEU A 608 41.59 32.26 -36.37
N ASP A 609 42.38 32.29 -35.29
CA ASP A 609 43.84 32.13 -35.36
C ASP A 609 44.21 30.68 -35.70
N GLU A 610 43.47 29.71 -35.17
CA GLU A 610 43.61 28.31 -35.54
C GLU A 610 43.01 28.00 -36.92
N MET A 611 41.89 28.62 -37.29
CA MET A 611 41.29 28.42 -38.62
C MET A 611 42.23 28.85 -39.74
N MET A 612 42.93 29.98 -39.57
CA MET A 612 43.92 30.45 -40.55
C MET A 612 45.10 29.48 -40.74
N LYS A 613 45.44 28.68 -39.73
CA LYS A 613 46.51 27.67 -39.83
C LYS A 613 46.06 26.42 -40.60
N LEU A 614 44.75 26.15 -40.66
CA LEU A 614 44.19 24.93 -41.23
C LEU A 614 43.91 25.01 -42.75
N GLU A 615 43.84 26.21 -43.34
CA GLU A 615 43.53 26.41 -44.76
C GLU A 615 44.55 25.74 -45.72
N GLU A 616 45.76 25.40 -45.27
CA GLU A 616 46.75 24.72 -46.11
C GLU A 616 46.53 23.20 -46.27
N ASN A 617 45.73 22.55 -45.42
CA ASN A 617 45.72 21.07 -45.31
C ASN A 617 44.50 20.35 -45.90
N MET A 618 43.45 21.02 -46.35
CA MET A 618 42.24 20.36 -46.88
C MET A 618 41.96 20.71 -48.35
N LYS A 619 42.60 19.99 -49.27
CA LYS A 619 42.02 19.76 -50.60
C LYS A 619 40.88 18.76 -50.45
N TYR A 620 39.66 19.21 -50.72
CA TYR A 620 38.47 18.36 -50.80
C TYR A 620 38.68 17.27 -51.88
N VAL A 621 38.72 16.00 -51.49
CA VAL A 621 38.74 14.86 -52.42
C VAL A 621 37.30 14.36 -52.54
N GLN A 622 36.68 14.51 -53.71
CA GLN A 622 35.41 13.84 -54.01
C GLN A 622 35.63 12.32 -54.01
N THR A 623 34.97 11.60 -53.12
CA THR A 623 34.84 10.14 -53.18
C THR A 623 33.84 9.77 -54.28
N GLU A 624 34.31 9.08 -55.33
CA GLU A 624 33.47 8.55 -56.40
C GLU A 624 32.79 7.25 -55.92
N ASP A 625 31.47 7.29 -55.69
CA ASP A 625 30.66 6.16 -55.19
C ASP A 625 30.76 4.89 -56.06
N GLU A 626 31.09 5.03 -57.35
CA GLU A 626 31.20 3.93 -58.31
C GLU A 626 32.33 2.94 -57.95
N LYS A 627 33.45 3.42 -57.40
CA LYS A 627 34.59 2.55 -57.02
C LYS A 627 34.28 1.68 -55.80
N MET A 628 33.51 2.21 -54.85
CA MET A 628 33.08 1.45 -53.68
C MET A 628 32.08 0.34 -54.03
N ILE A 629 31.23 0.57 -55.04
CA ILE A 629 30.26 -0.43 -55.50
C ILE A 629 30.98 -1.58 -56.24
N GLU A 630 31.98 -1.28 -57.08
CA GLU A 630 32.77 -2.33 -57.74
C GLU A 630 33.56 -3.20 -56.76
N GLU A 631 34.15 -2.62 -55.71
CA GLU A 631 34.85 -3.39 -54.67
C GLU A 631 33.90 -4.25 -53.83
N ALA A 632 32.66 -3.81 -53.59
CA ALA A 632 31.69 -4.54 -52.77
C ALA A 632 31.01 -5.73 -53.48
N PHE A 633 30.90 -5.68 -54.81
CA PHE A 633 30.21 -6.71 -55.61
C PHE A 633 31.13 -7.60 -56.45
N GLY A 634 32.43 -7.28 -56.53
CA GLY A 634 33.41 -8.03 -57.33
C GLY A 634 33.73 -9.45 -56.83
N GLU A 635 33.46 -9.79 -55.56
CA GLU A 635 33.79 -11.10 -54.98
C GLU A 635 32.70 -12.18 -55.19
N ILE A 636 31.53 -11.87 -55.77
CA ILE A 636 30.40 -12.80 -55.90
C ILE A 636 30.48 -13.68 -57.16
N GLU A 637 31.49 -13.47 -58.02
CA GLU A 637 31.63 -14.16 -59.31
C GLU A 637 32.71 -15.26 -59.36
N GLU A 638 33.17 -15.81 -58.23
CA GLU A 638 34.02 -17.00 -58.29
C GLU A 638 33.19 -18.28 -58.62
N PRO A 639 33.51 -19.00 -59.72
CA PRO A 639 32.72 -20.14 -60.20
C PRO A 639 32.83 -21.41 -59.33
N GLY A 640 33.51 -21.33 -58.18
CA GLY A 640 33.69 -22.42 -57.22
C GLY A 640 32.84 -22.33 -55.95
N ASP A 641 32.14 -21.22 -55.72
CA ASP A 641 31.40 -21.02 -54.46
C ASP A 641 29.99 -21.62 -54.50
N LEU A 642 29.59 -22.28 -53.40
CA LEU A 642 28.29 -22.93 -53.25
C LEU A 642 27.13 -21.93 -53.34
N CYS A 643 27.39 -20.65 -53.08
CA CYS A 643 26.44 -19.54 -53.14
C CYS A 643 26.44 -18.77 -54.48
N SER A 644 27.05 -19.30 -55.54
CA SER A 644 26.98 -18.67 -56.86
C SER A 644 25.55 -18.58 -57.40
N THR A 645 25.24 -17.49 -58.11
CA THR A 645 23.91 -17.19 -58.68
C THR A 645 23.38 -18.27 -59.63
N LYS A 646 24.28 -19.04 -60.27
CA LYS A 646 23.92 -20.19 -61.11
C LYS A 646 23.39 -21.39 -60.31
N ASN A 647 23.82 -21.57 -59.06
CA ASN A 647 23.42 -22.69 -58.20
C ASN A 647 22.19 -22.40 -57.33
N MET A 648 21.80 -21.12 -57.18
CA MET A 648 20.61 -20.70 -56.42
C MET A 648 19.30 -20.69 -57.22
N MET A 649 19.31 -21.21 -58.45
CA MET A 649 18.12 -21.22 -59.31
C MET A 649 17.16 -22.36 -58.92
N VAL A 650 16.02 -22.03 -58.31
CA VAL A 650 14.97 -22.99 -57.93
C VAL A 650 14.26 -23.50 -59.19
N GLN A 651 14.46 -24.78 -59.54
CA GLN A 651 13.71 -25.41 -60.63
C GLN A 651 12.25 -25.66 -60.22
N ASN A 652 11.34 -24.86 -60.77
CA ASN A 652 9.90 -25.04 -60.58
C ASN A 652 9.24 -25.40 -61.93
N ASN A 653 8.39 -26.44 -61.95
CA ASN A 653 7.74 -26.96 -63.17
C ASN A 653 6.54 -26.09 -63.64
N VAL A 654 6.72 -24.77 -63.68
CA VAL A 654 5.67 -23.80 -64.06
C VAL A 654 5.70 -23.49 -65.58
N VAL A 655 6.45 -24.26 -66.37
CA VAL A 655 6.61 -24.05 -67.83
C VAL A 655 5.33 -24.38 -68.64
N SER A 656 4.24 -24.82 -68.00
CA SER A 656 2.96 -25.11 -68.68
C SER A 656 1.92 -23.98 -68.62
N ILE A 657 2.21 -22.85 -67.98
CA ILE A 657 1.28 -21.69 -67.96
C ILE A 657 1.63 -20.77 -69.12
N LYS A 658 0.79 -20.74 -70.17
CA LYS A 658 0.89 -19.73 -71.23
C LYS A 658 0.46 -18.38 -70.68
N PHE A 659 1.36 -17.40 -70.74
CA PHE A 659 1.07 -16.01 -70.42
C PHE A 659 0.13 -15.43 -71.49
N SER A 660 -1.07 -15.01 -71.10
CA SER A 660 -1.95 -14.20 -71.95
C SER A 660 -1.87 -12.75 -71.49
N ASP A 661 -1.41 -11.88 -72.38
CA ASP A 661 -1.33 -10.44 -72.19
C ASP A 661 -2.75 -9.86 -72.06
N MET A 662 -3.11 -9.43 -70.85
CA MET A 662 -4.31 -8.64 -70.57
C MET A 662 -3.79 -7.22 -70.38
N GLY A 663 -3.88 -6.40 -71.43
CA GLY A 663 -3.19 -5.12 -71.57
C GLY A 663 -3.23 -4.18 -70.36
N GLY A 664 -2.25 -3.27 -70.30
CA GLY A 664 -2.01 -2.39 -69.17
C GLY A 664 -3.06 -1.29 -68.99
N ASP A 665 -3.80 -1.35 -67.88
CA ASP A 665 -4.52 -0.21 -67.32
C ASP A 665 -3.51 0.70 -66.58
N ASN A 666 -3.09 1.77 -67.24
CA ASN A 666 -2.32 2.87 -66.64
C ASN A 666 -3.20 4.13 -66.50
N GLU A 667 -4.37 4.01 -65.85
CA GLU A 667 -5.20 5.15 -65.46
C GLU A 667 -5.59 5.10 -63.97
N TYR A 668 -4.60 4.92 -63.08
CA TYR A 668 -4.79 5.25 -61.66
C TYR A 668 -4.04 6.54 -61.33
N ASN A 669 -4.78 7.65 -61.36
CA ASN A 669 -4.34 8.96 -60.90
C ASN A 669 -4.80 9.13 -59.43
N PRO A 670 -3.91 9.04 -58.43
CA PRO A 670 -4.27 9.31 -57.04
C PRO A 670 -4.42 10.83 -56.86
N GLY A 671 -5.63 11.34 -57.14
CA GLY A 671 -5.98 12.71 -56.88
C GLY A 671 -5.93 13.03 -55.40
N PHE A 672 -4.90 13.78 -54.99
CA PHE A 672 -4.92 14.62 -53.81
C PHE A 672 -4.68 16.06 -54.25
N MET A 673 -5.74 16.85 -54.18
CA MET A 673 -5.70 18.29 -53.99
C MET A 673 -6.12 18.55 -52.55
#